data_AF-A0A818PRF6-F1
#
_entry.id   AF-A0A818PRF6-F1
#
_cell.length_a   1.000
_cell.length_b   1.000
_cell.length_c   1.000
_cell.angle_alpha   90.00
_cell.angle_beta   90.00
_cell.angle_gamma   90.00
#
_symmetry.space_group_name_H-M   'P 1'
#
loop_
_entity.id
_entity.type
_entity.pdbx_description
1 polymer ?
#
loop_
_entity_poly.entity_id
_entity_poly.type
_entity_poly.pdbx_seq_one_letter_code
_entity_poly.pdbx_strand_id
1 'polypeptide(L)'
;MKALDDAVSCPITLSLFRDPVVAQDGHTYERAAIEEWIRKNGTSPITNKQISLEHLVPNYAIKKIVEQFENSLKNKNFQYVLDVDVKKKKGRPLFQTFGKTIYSAEWLPANEGRPEIILLKIDGARANKEASFYVDLSRHTNIVRTFGIVNDEDSNQNSIMLLQEYAPEGSLYEVLTERKKPLSEEILIEIFLQVIDAMAYLALNGVVHGDLACRNVLVFRLDENDPRNVVVKVTDFGISRYSKIYSQTRTVARTTLNVIPTRYCAPEVLSTAVTAKDFTEKSDVYSMGVLMWEAYSRGVVPWASVANDEEVVRRVRNGDMLPKPENCSQQYWNILTKTWSTQPNERPKFDQLKQLFHKQMYQSTVSASVSTLPRYHSQVGVNKDISTGSSANHHRVANNDPNQGTSTATKKQTATGEKFRHSDMLEKVVRLGNSSYKIKAYVPCGGKQLFALEAEKPVRGYDGICPACGKQHLNLADSRGFYVSVDSVYQVLEQKKLEEERLQGRKAIDRLESVEDNLPPLKLPILGQNKGIEGDSNSCYMDATIFCMFAYSNVFDSLLNVETEKKPLKQLQKLLRENIVHVLRSKIGFVERDALYHLRTQLSKATGDSTFKDVEKDPTEFLRALEGLFNFAPLKTIAPDQPPNATASNITTNIMWEMFDANPNNLLSTNIASIFLNSLSEIPAKLATIPPFLILVAPRHTRSERSYRYIIPDRQIALDNRIVQLVCLKCQLTNHNPDRANDFYSCDSCFARESPSLITPDTDAKIVCYCSTCLSNLHRDLGKELINHNARRIPVEKHKLNLFAVLCIEVAHYVAFVKCQKQQDQHEWLFFDSMSDRIHNEKNIPLVDRVPDFEKWIETAGKDKYFFPDLDDLRKQARPSSQKFSENDMRRLRLFRDGAFFFYENSSVNYQ
;
A
#
# COMPACT_ATOMS: atom_id res chain seq x y z
N MET A 1 2.08 30.58 -2.76
CA MET A 1 1.36 29.32 -2.52
C MET A 1 0.67 29.35 -1.17
N LYS A 2 1.33 29.08 -0.02
CA LYS A 2 0.70 29.22 1.31
C LYS A 2 -0.07 30.55 1.46
N ALA A 3 0.61 31.65 1.13
CA ALA A 3 0.08 33.01 1.12
C ALA A 3 -1.05 33.36 0.11
N LEU A 4 -1.54 32.45 -0.75
CA LEU A 4 -2.77 32.69 -1.52
C LEU A 4 -3.92 31.78 -1.09
N ASP A 5 -3.61 30.55 -0.64
CA ASP A 5 -4.58 29.68 0.02
C ASP A 5 -5.06 30.32 1.34
N ASP A 6 -4.13 30.91 2.11
CA ASP A 6 -4.41 31.77 3.27
C ASP A 6 -5.17 33.08 2.92
N ALA A 7 -5.22 33.48 1.64
CA ALA A 7 -5.79 34.77 1.22
C ALA A 7 -7.24 34.70 0.74
N VAL A 8 -7.68 33.54 0.21
CA VAL A 8 -9.08 33.31 -0.24
C VAL A 8 -9.84 32.31 0.62
N SER A 9 -9.18 31.69 1.60
CA SER A 9 -9.80 30.82 2.60
C SER A 9 -9.82 31.49 3.98
N CYS A 10 -10.92 31.31 4.71
CA CYS A 10 -11.08 31.81 6.06
C CYS A 10 -10.11 31.13 7.04
N PRO A 11 -9.32 31.87 7.85
CA PRO A 11 -8.41 31.27 8.83
C PRO A 11 -9.06 30.46 9.96
N ILE A 12 -10.38 30.60 10.16
CA ILE A 12 -11.15 29.85 11.18
C ILE A 12 -11.84 28.64 10.57
N THR A 13 -12.57 28.80 9.45
CA THR A 13 -13.36 27.73 8.82
C THR A 13 -12.59 26.96 7.75
N LEU A 14 -11.43 27.48 7.35
CA LEU A 14 -10.47 26.86 6.42
C LEU A 14 -11.09 26.51 5.07
N SER A 15 -12.08 27.31 4.69
CA SER A 15 -12.91 27.19 3.50
C SER A 15 -12.97 28.52 2.76
N LEU A 16 -13.22 28.47 1.45
CA LEU A 16 -13.42 29.67 0.62
C LEU A 16 -14.50 30.57 1.24
N PHE A 17 -14.19 31.86 1.36
CA PHE A 17 -15.10 32.83 1.97
C PHE A 17 -16.43 32.94 1.23
N ARG A 18 -17.55 32.89 1.98
CA ARG A 18 -18.91 33.16 1.50
C ARG A 18 -19.39 34.55 1.90
N ASP A 19 -19.17 34.94 3.14
CA ASP A 19 -19.35 36.32 3.59
C ASP A 19 -18.11 36.83 4.34
N PRO A 20 -17.02 37.12 3.60
CA PRO A 20 -15.78 37.59 4.20
C PRO A 20 -15.96 38.95 4.88
N VAL A 21 -15.39 39.08 6.07
CA VAL A 21 -15.26 40.34 6.83
C VAL A 21 -13.81 40.55 7.25
N VAL A 22 -13.34 41.79 7.22
CA VAL A 22 -12.06 42.20 7.81
C VAL A 22 -12.30 42.68 9.23
N ALA A 23 -11.46 42.20 10.16
CA ALA A 23 -11.40 42.70 11.54
C ALA A 23 -10.30 43.78 11.71
N GLN A 24 -10.28 44.44 12.88
CA GLN A 24 -9.34 45.54 13.18
C GLN A 24 -7.86 45.15 13.14
N ASP A 25 -7.55 43.85 13.18
CA ASP A 25 -6.20 43.31 13.05
C ASP A 25 -5.73 43.16 11.58
N GLY A 26 -6.55 43.59 10.62
CA GLY A 26 -6.27 43.55 9.18
C GLY A 26 -6.51 42.19 8.51
N HIS A 27 -6.95 41.17 9.26
CA HIS A 27 -7.18 39.84 8.72
C HIS A 27 -8.63 39.65 8.28
N THR A 28 -8.84 38.82 7.25
CA THR A 28 -10.17 38.49 6.74
C THR A 28 -10.65 37.15 7.31
N TYR A 29 -11.90 37.09 7.75
CA TYR A 29 -12.55 35.92 8.34
C TYR A 29 -13.95 35.73 7.74
N GLU A 30 -14.50 34.52 7.82
CA GLU A 30 -15.91 34.26 7.51
C GLU A 30 -16.78 34.85 8.63
N ARG A 31 -17.81 35.65 8.29
CA ARG A 31 -18.56 36.45 9.27
C ARG A 31 -19.05 35.63 10.45
N ALA A 32 -19.76 34.54 10.18
CA ALA A 32 -20.37 33.72 11.24
C ALA A 32 -19.32 33.22 12.24
N ALA A 33 -18.17 32.77 11.74
CA ALA A 33 -17.10 32.19 12.54
C ALA A 33 -16.35 33.23 13.39
N ILE A 34 -16.04 34.42 12.84
CA ILE A 34 -15.39 35.48 13.64
C ILE A 34 -16.35 36.13 14.63
N GLU A 35 -17.63 36.28 14.29
CA GLU A 35 -18.61 36.81 15.25
C GLU A 35 -18.79 35.87 16.46
N GLU A 36 -18.87 34.55 16.23
CA GLU A 36 -18.87 33.56 17.31
C GLU A 36 -17.57 33.60 18.12
N TRP A 37 -16.42 33.68 17.44
CA TRP A 37 -15.13 33.78 18.10
C TRP A 37 -15.01 35.02 18.99
N ILE A 38 -15.45 36.20 18.52
CA ILE A 38 -15.43 37.44 19.31
C ILE A 38 -16.36 37.32 20.52
N ARG A 39 -17.58 36.80 20.35
CA ARG A 39 -18.52 36.57 21.46
C ARG A 39 -17.95 35.64 22.55
N LYS A 40 -17.09 34.69 22.16
CA LYS A 40 -16.50 33.69 23.08
C LYS A 40 -15.16 34.10 23.69
N ASN A 41 -14.31 34.83 22.96
CA ASN A 41 -12.91 35.10 23.35
C ASN A 41 -12.55 36.59 23.45
N GLY A 42 -13.28 37.49 22.78
CA GLY A 42 -12.98 38.93 22.74
C GLY A 42 -11.67 39.35 22.04
N THR A 43 -10.91 38.40 21.49
CA THR A 43 -9.61 38.64 20.84
C THR A 43 -9.52 38.03 19.44
N SER A 44 -8.55 38.47 18.66
CA SER A 44 -8.26 37.96 17.31
C SER A 44 -7.76 36.51 17.35
N PRO A 45 -8.28 35.61 16.49
CA PRO A 45 -7.76 34.24 16.36
C PRO A 45 -6.29 34.15 15.96
N ILE A 46 -5.76 35.17 15.27
CA ILE A 46 -4.40 35.16 14.68
C ILE A 46 -3.42 36.00 15.50
N THR A 47 -3.84 37.19 15.94
CA THR A 47 -2.96 38.17 16.58
C THR A 47 -3.15 38.27 18.09
N ASN A 48 -4.19 37.63 18.64
CA ASN A 48 -4.62 37.69 20.04
C ASN A 48 -4.85 39.11 20.61
N LYS A 49 -4.95 40.12 19.73
CA LYS A 49 -5.34 41.50 20.10
C LYS A 49 -6.84 41.57 20.36
N GLN A 50 -7.30 42.45 21.25
CA GLN A 50 -8.73 42.73 21.38
C GLN A 50 -9.33 43.20 20.05
N ILE A 51 -10.53 42.69 19.73
CA ILE A 51 -11.33 43.06 18.57
C ILE A 51 -12.82 43.04 18.96
N SER A 52 -13.64 43.92 18.40
CA SER A 52 -15.09 43.96 18.68
C SER A 52 -15.95 43.73 17.43
N LEU A 53 -17.17 43.23 17.66
CA LEU A 53 -18.17 42.95 16.61
C LEU A 53 -18.50 44.19 15.76
N GLU A 54 -18.50 45.37 16.39
CA GLU A 54 -18.85 46.66 15.79
C GLU A 54 -17.89 47.09 14.67
N HIS A 55 -16.69 46.49 14.61
CA HIS A 55 -15.64 46.85 13.66
C HIS A 55 -15.38 45.78 12.59
N LEU A 56 -16.31 44.83 12.40
CA LEU A 56 -16.25 43.85 11.31
C LEU A 56 -16.79 44.44 10.01
N VAL A 57 -15.89 44.75 9.06
CA VAL A 57 -16.23 45.38 7.78
C VAL A 57 -16.33 44.32 6.67
N PRO A 58 -17.40 44.25 5.85
CA PRO A 58 -17.48 43.29 4.73
C PRO A 58 -16.34 43.48 3.71
N ASN A 59 -15.65 42.40 3.38
CA ASN A 59 -14.55 42.40 2.40
C ASN A 59 -15.04 41.98 1.01
N TYR A 60 -15.71 42.92 0.34
CA TYR A 60 -16.25 42.71 -1.01
C TYR A 60 -15.20 42.37 -2.07
N ALA A 61 -13.92 42.69 -1.86
CA ALA A 61 -12.85 42.37 -2.81
C ALA A 61 -12.59 40.86 -2.83
N ILE A 62 -12.39 40.25 -1.65
CA ILE A 62 -12.24 38.80 -1.53
C ILE A 62 -13.51 38.08 -1.96
N LYS A 63 -14.69 38.60 -1.59
CA LYS A 63 -15.98 38.04 -2.05
C LYS A 63 -16.08 37.97 -3.57
N LYS A 64 -15.72 39.06 -4.28
CA LYS A 64 -15.69 39.09 -5.75
C LYS A 64 -14.66 38.14 -6.35
N ILE A 65 -13.51 37.93 -5.72
CA ILE A 65 -12.50 36.96 -6.19
C ILE A 65 -13.04 35.53 -6.11
N VAL A 66 -13.69 35.16 -5.00
CA VAL A 66 -14.36 33.86 -4.86
C VAL A 66 -15.52 33.70 -5.86
N GLU A 67 -16.36 34.72 -6.02
CA GLU A 67 -17.45 34.73 -7.01
C GLU A 67 -16.92 34.61 -8.45
N GLN A 68 -15.85 35.32 -8.81
CA GLN A 68 -15.20 35.20 -10.13
C GLN A 68 -14.62 33.81 -10.37
N PHE A 69 -13.96 33.23 -9.36
CA PHE A 69 -13.45 31.87 -9.41
C PHE A 69 -14.61 30.89 -9.64
N GLU A 70 -15.67 30.92 -8.82
CA GLU A 70 -16.83 30.04 -8.97
C GLU A 70 -17.56 30.22 -10.30
N ASN A 71 -17.71 31.45 -10.78
CA ASN A 71 -18.34 31.74 -12.07
C ASN A 71 -17.50 31.19 -13.24
N SER A 72 -16.16 31.21 -13.13
CA SER A 72 -15.29 30.54 -14.10
C SER A 72 -15.53 29.03 -14.16
N LEU A 73 -15.69 28.36 -13.01
CA LEU A 73 -15.99 26.90 -12.96
C LEU A 73 -17.38 26.60 -13.54
N LYS A 74 -18.39 27.42 -13.20
CA LYS A 74 -19.77 27.29 -13.69
C LYS A 74 -19.86 27.52 -15.21
N ASN A 75 -19.15 28.51 -15.75
CA ASN A 75 -19.11 28.79 -17.18
C ASN A 75 -18.51 27.64 -18.01
N LYS A 76 -17.62 26.85 -17.41
CA LYS A 76 -17.08 25.61 -18.00
C LYS A 76 -17.98 24.38 -17.79
N ASN A 77 -19.16 24.51 -17.16
CA ASN A 77 -19.98 23.39 -16.69
C ASN A 77 -19.17 22.35 -15.87
N PHE A 78 -18.17 22.81 -15.12
CA PHE A 78 -17.21 21.98 -14.39
C PHE A 78 -16.44 20.97 -15.27
N GLN A 79 -16.30 21.21 -16.58
CA GLN A 79 -15.44 20.42 -17.47
C GLN A 79 -14.06 21.07 -17.66
N TYR A 80 -13.03 20.24 -17.69
CA TYR A 80 -11.64 20.61 -17.89
C TYR A 80 -10.97 19.64 -18.87
N VAL A 81 -9.89 20.08 -19.52
CA VAL A 81 -9.15 19.27 -20.49
C VAL A 81 -7.75 18.94 -19.96
N LEU A 82 -7.36 17.67 -20.06
CA LEU A 82 -6.02 17.22 -19.66
C LEU A 82 -4.94 17.89 -20.52
N ASP A 83 -3.82 18.25 -19.90
CA ASP A 83 -2.68 18.98 -20.47
C ASP A 83 -2.98 20.38 -21.04
N VAL A 84 -4.22 20.87 -20.89
CA VAL A 84 -4.66 22.24 -21.19
C VAL A 84 -5.03 23.01 -19.92
N ASP A 85 -5.90 22.44 -19.07
CA ASP A 85 -6.38 23.03 -17.81
C ASP A 85 -5.67 22.45 -16.58
N VAL A 86 -5.29 21.17 -16.64
CA VAL A 86 -4.59 20.43 -15.58
C VAL A 86 -3.66 19.37 -16.20
N LYS A 87 -2.52 19.09 -15.59
CA LYS A 87 -1.60 18.02 -16.03
C LYS A 87 -1.28 17.02 -14.93
N LYS A 88 -1.01 15.76 -15.29
CA LYS A 88 -0.57 14.70 -14.38
C LYS A 88 0.88 14.97 -13.93
N LYS A 89 1.11 15.11 -12.62
CA LYS A 89 2.42 15.35 -12.01
C LYS A 89 3.15 14.01 -11.82
N LYS A 90 4.35 13.87 -12.41
CA LYS A 90 5.21 12.65 -12.40
C LYS A 90 4.66 11.42 -13.16
N GLY A 91 3.56 11.52 -13.90
CA GLY A 91 3.01 10.46 -14.76
C GLY A 91 2.37 9.25 -14.04
N ARG A 92 3.04 8.70 -13.03
CA ARG A 92 2.59 7.55 -12.23
C ARG A 92 1.43 7.90 -11.28
N PRO A 93 0.54 6.94 -10.95
CA PRO A 93 -0.48 7.14 -9.93
C PRO A 93 0.11 7.29 -8.52
N LEU A 94 -0.59 8.02 -7.66
CA LEU A 94 -0.38 8.05 -6.20
C LEU A 94 -0.98 6.82 -5.52
N PHE A 95 -2.08 6.29 -6.05
CA PHE A 95 -2.83 5.17 -5.49
C PHE A 95 -3.57 4.45 -6.62
N GLN A 96 -3.64 3.12 -6.56
CA GLN A 96 -4.33 2.33 -7.57
C GLN A 96 -4.95 1.07 -6.93
N THR A 97 -6.24 0.86 -7.21
CA THR A 97 -7.00 -0.35 -6.92
C THR A 97 -7.86 -0.72 -8.14
N PHE A 98 -8.51 -1.87 -8.12
CA PHE A 98 -9.55 -2.17 -9.09
C PHE A 98 -10.60 -1.04 -9.11
N GLY A 99 -10.84 -0.44 -10.29
CA GLY A 99 -11.87 0.58 -10.51
C GLY A 99 -11.58 1.99 -9.98
N LYS A 100 -10.46 2.24 -9.30
CA LYS A 100 -10.03 3.58 -8.86
C LYS A 100 -8.53 3.77 -9.07
N THR A 101 -8.15 4.84 -9.75
CA THR A 101 -6.72 5.24 -9.88
C THR A 101 -6.58 6.73 -9.58
N ILE A 102 -5.78 7.10 -8.59
CA ILE A 102 -5.54 8.50 -8.22
C ILE A 102 -4.18 8.94 -8.78
N TYR A 103 -4.14 10.05 -9.51
CA TYR A 103 -2.90 10.69 -9.97
C TYR A 103 -2.67 12.00 -9.20
N SER A 104 -1.40 12.34 -8.97
CA SER A 104 -1.03 13.70 -8.57
C SER A 104 -1.23 14.63 -9.76
N ALA A 105 -1.73 15.86 -9.54
CA ALA A 105 -1.97 16.81 -10.61
C ALA A 105 -1.53 18.23 -10.25
N GLU A 106 -1.51 19.11 -11.25
CA GLU A 106 -1.24 20.54 -11.10
C GLU A 106 -2.02 21.34 -12.16
N TRP A 107 -2.44 22.55 -11.81
CA TRP A 107 -3.21 23.45 -12.67
C TRP A 107 -2.35 24.02 -13.81
N LEU A 108 -3.00 24.34 -14.93
CA LEU A 108 -2.43 25.04 -16.07
C LEU A 108 -3.18 26.37 -16.33
N PRO A 109 -2.47 27.49 -16.57
CA PRO A 109 -1.03 27.67 -16.39
C PRO A 109 -0.61 27.44 -14.92
N ALA A 110 0.69 27.21 -14.71
CA ALA A 110 1.21 26.74 -13.43
C ALA A 110 1.01 27.74 -12.27
N ASN A 111 -0.07 27.50 -11.53
CA ASN A 111 -0.37 28.00 -10.19
C ASN A 111 -0.64 29.51 -10.03
N GLU A 112 -1.80 29.95 -10.53
CA GLU A 112 -2.50 31.18 -10.12
C GLU A 112 -3.11 31.05 -8.70
N GLY A 113 -2.37 30.48 -7.75
CA GLY A 113 -2.76 30.25 -6.35
C GLY A 113 -4.10 29.54 -6.15
N ARG A 114 -4.35 28.52 -6.98
CA ARG A 114 -5.47 27.57 -6.81
C ARG A 114 -5.01 26.43 -5.86
N PRO A 115 -5.93 25.78 -5.12
CA PRO A 115 -5.58 24.72 -4.16
C PRO A 115 -4.93 23.50 -4.85
N GLU A 116 -4.21 22.69 -4.07
CA GLU A 116 -3.60 21.45 -4.57
C GLU A 116 -4.67 20.42 -4.97
N ILE A 117 -4.37 19.64 -6.02
CA ILE A 117 -5.33 18.79 -6.71
C ILE A 117 -4.79 17.38 -7.00
N ILE A 118 -5.73 16.44 -7.05
CA ILE A 118 -5.57 15.09 -7.57
C ILE A 118 -6.57 14.81 -8.70
N LEU A 119 -6.27 13.82 -9.52
CA LEU A 119 -7.17 13.26 -10.52
C LEU A 119 -7.56 11.85 -10.10
N LEU A 120 -8.80 11.65 -9.64
CA LEU A 120 -9.37 10.33 -9.38
C LEU A 120 -10.03 9.80 -10.67
N LYS A 121 -9.36 8.87 -11.35
CA LYS A 121 -9.91 8.16 -12.49
C LYS A 121 -10.97 7.15 -12.03
N ILE A 122 -12.13 7.19 -12.69
CA ILE A 122 -13.25 6.26 -12.53
C ILE A 122 -13.57 5.66 -13.91
N ASP A 123 -13.64 4.33 -13.97
CA ASP A 123 -13.95 3.56 -15.18
C ASP A 123 -15.38 3.00 -15.14
N GLY A 124 -16.20 3.32 -16.15
CA GLY A 124 -17.52 2.71 -16.35
C GLY A 124 -18.51 3.60 -17.10
N ALA A 125 -19.45 2.95 -17.81
CA ALA A 125 -20.49 3.61 -18.63
C ALA A 125 -21.49 4.51 -17.86
N ARG A 126 -21.34 4.64 -16.53
CA ARG A 126 -22.15 5.52 -15.67
C ARG A 126 -21.36 6.68 -15.08
N ALA A 127 -20.03 6.71 -15.26
CA ALA A 127 -19.17 7.59 -14.50
C ALA A 127 -19.49 9.09 -14.72
N ASN A 128 -19.87 9.49 -15.93
CA ASN A 128 -20.38 10.86 -16.20
C ASN A 128 -21.61 11.26 -15.36
N LYS A 129 -22.54 10.32 -15.11
CA LYS A 129 -23.71 10.55 -14.25
C LYS A 129 -23.34 10.55 -12.76
N GLU A 130 -22.32 9.79 -12.38
CA GLU A 130 -21.83 9.72 -10.99
C GLU A 130 -21.06 11.00 -10.62
N ALA A 131 -20.26 11.51 -11.56
CA ALA A 131 -19.45 12.71 -11.40
C ALA A 131 -20.23 14.00 -11.12
N SER A 132 -21.41 14.17 -11.72
CA SER A 132 -22.24 15.35 -11.43
C SER A 132 -22.67 15.40 -9.96
N PHE A 133 -22.95 14.26 -9.32
CA PHE A 133 -23.27 14.22 -7.90
C PHE A 133 -22.08 14.61 -7.03
N TYR A 134 -20.85 14.18 -7.38
CA TYR A 134 -19.64 14.60 -6.69
C TYR A 134 -19.44 16.12 -6.74
N VAL A 135 -19.73 16.75 -7.88
CA VAL A 135 -19.66 18.21 -8.04
C VAL A 135 -20.78 18.91 -7.26
N ASP A 136 -22.02 18.42 -7.31
CA ASP A 136 -23.14 19.06 -6.60
C ASP A 136 -23.02 18.97 -5.08
N LEU A 137 -22.57 17.82 -4.55
CA LEU A 137 -22.40 17.58 -3.11
C LEU A 137 -21.13 18.22 -2.53
N SER A 138 -20.16 18.62 -3.37
CA SER A 138 -18.88 19.27 -3.00
C SER A 138 -19.01 20.61 -2.24
N ARG A 139 -20.24 21.11 -2.05
CA ARG A 139 -20.54 22.40 -1.44
C ARG A 139 -20.60 22.35 0.09
N HIS A 140 -20.56 21.16 0.70
CA HIS A 140 -20.46 21.00 2.14
C HIS A 140 -19.01 21.14 2.61
N THR A 141 -18.77 21.77 3.76
CA THR A 141 -17.42 22.01 4.32
C THR A 141 -16.67 20.71 4.60
N ASN A 142 -17.40 19.70 5.06
CA ASN A 142 -16.86 18.41 5.51
C ASN A 142 -17.07 17.28 4.50
N ILE A 143 -17.21 17.61 3.21
CA ILE A 143 -17.23 16.65 2.09
C ILE A 143 -16.10 17.02 1.13
N VAL A 144 -15.38 16.03 0.60
CA VAL A 144 -14.26 16.27 -0.32
C VAL A 144 -14.73 17.02 -1.56
N ARG A 145 -14.11 18.17 -1.81
CA ARG A 145 -14.44 19.07 -2.91
C ARG A 145 -14.01 18.48 -4.24
N THR A 146 -14.98 18.28 -5.12
CA THR A 146 -14.75 17.97 -6.54
C THR A 146 -14.94 19.25 -7.36
N PHE A 147 -13.85 19.76 -7.93
CA PHE A 147 -13.86 20.97 -8.77
C PHE A 147 -14.47 20.73 -10.15
N GLY A 148 -14.54 19.47 -10.58
CA GLY A 148 -15.22 19.03 -11.80
C GLY A 148 -14.65 17.75 -12.41
N ILE A 149 -14.87 17.61 -13.71
CA ILE A 149 -14.53 16.44 -14.53
C ILE A 149 -13.44 16.85 -15.52
N VAL A 150 -12.43 16.01 -15.65
CA VAL A 150 -11.35 16.14 -16.64
C VAL A 150 -11.57 15.07 -17.70
N ASN A 151 -11.70 15.52 -18.95
CA ASN A 151 -11.76 14.64 -20.11
C ASN A 151 -10.34 14.18 -20.47
N ASP A 152 -10.17 12.87 -20.66
CA ASP A 152 -8.93 12.24 -21.16
C ASP A 152 -9.24 11.75 -22.59
N GLU A 153 -8.90 12.57 -23.59
CA GLU A 153 -9.25 12.33 -25.01
C GLU A 153 -8.58 11.07 -25.58
N ASP A 154 -7.48 10.62 -24.98
CA ASP A 154 -6.77 9.38 -25.30
C ASP A 154 -7.38 8.13 -24.62
N SER A 155 -8.48 8.28 -23.88
CA SER A 155 -9.13 7.17 -23.18
C SER A 155 -10.36 6.64 -23.92
N ASN A 156 -10.58 5.31 -23.84
CA ASN A 156 -11.83 4.70 -24.28
C ASN A 156 -13.03 5.45 -23.67
N GLN A 157 -14.09 5.66 -24.46
CA GLN A 157 -15.25 6.55 -24.23
C GLN A 157 -16.06 6.35 -22.91
N ASN A 158 -15.63 5.47 -22.02
CA ASN A 158 -16.26 5.11 -20.75
C ASN A 158 -15.36 5.38 -19.51
N SER A 159 -14.30 6.20 -19.60
CA SER A 159 -13.54 6.62 -18.40
C SER A 159 -13.50 8.13 -18.23
N ILE A 160 -13.52 8.58 -16.97
CA ILE A 160 -13.44 10.01 -16.60
C ILE A 160 -12.42 10.20 -15.49
N MET A 161 -12.00 11.44 -15.26
CA MET A 161 -11.24 11.82 -14.07
C MET A 161 -11.98 12.88 -13.27
N LEU A 162 -12.19 12.64 -11.98
CA LEU A 162 -12.66 13.67 -11.04
C LEU A 162 -11.46 14.51 -10.59
N LEU A 163 -11.59 15.82 -10.75
CA LEU A 163 -10.63 16.79 -10.26
C LEU A 163 -10.98 17.15 -8.81
N GLN A 164 -10.22 16.64 -7.84
CA GLN A 164 -10.52 16.78 -6.42
C GLN A 164 -9.42 17.50 -5.66
N GLU A 165 -9.77 18.13 -4.53
CA GLU A 165 -8.79 18.71 -3.60
C GLU A 165 -7.90 17.62 -2.98
N TYR A 166 -6.62 17.95 -2.77
CA TYR A 166 -5.67 17.05 -2.14
C TYR A 166 -5.72 17.15 -0.60
N ALA A 167 -5.80 16.01 0.09
CA ALA A 167 -5.73 15.90 1.55
C ALA A 167 -4.29 15.63 2.01
N PRO A 168 -3.58 16.59 2.65
CA PRO A 168 -2.16 16.45 2.98
C PRO A 168 -1.87 15.41 4.06
N GLU A 169 -2.78 15.22 5.01
CA GLU A 169 -2.58 14.30 6.15
C GLU A 169 -3.02 12.85 5.84
N GLY A 170 -3.67 12.60 4.70
CA GLY A 170 -4.14 11.28 4.28
C GLY A 170 -5.49 10.91 4.90
N SER A 171 -5.71 9.63 5.14
CA SER A 171 -6.95 9.17 5.81
C SER A 171 -6.85 9.25 7.33
N LEU A 172 -8.00 9.33 8.01
CA LEU A 172 -8.08 9.28 9.46
C LEU A 172 -7.52 7.95 10.01
N TYR A 173 -7.72 6.84 9.29
CA TYR A 173 -7.12 5.54 9.63
C TYR A 173 -5.57 5.61 9.64
N GLU A 174 -4.96 6.21 8.62
CA GLU A 174 -3.50 6.44 8.57
C GLU A 174 -3.04 7.30 9.76
N VAL A 175 -3.72 8.42 10.00
CA VAL A 175 -3.41 9.32 11.12
C VAL A 175 -3.49 8.60 12.46
N LEU A 176 -4.52 7.79 12.72
CA LEU A 176 -4.70 7.08 13.99
C LEU A 176 -3.64 6.00 14.23
N THR A 177 -3.35 5.20 13.20
CA THR A 177 -2.43 4.05 13.29
C THR A 177 -0.96 4.48 13.30
N GLU A 178 -0.63 5.61 12.68
CA GLU A 178 0.76 6.06 12.57
C GLU A 178 1.29 6.77 13.82
N ARG A 179 0.38 7.35 14.63
CA ARG A 179 0.71 8.20 15.78
C ARG A 179 1.11 7.41 17.01
N LYS A 180 2.21 7.84 17.65
CA LYS A 180 2.71 7.27 18.91
C LYS A 180 1.76 7.51 20.09
N LYS A 181 1.25 8.75 20.21
CA LYS A 181 0.24 9.14 21.21
C LYS A 181 -1.18 9.07 20.62
N PRO A 182 -2.19 8.63 21.38
CA PRO A 182 -3.59 8.75 20.96
C PRO A 182 -3.97 10.23 20.78
N LEU A 183 -4.98 10.48 19.96
CA LEU A 183 -5.66 11.79 19.94
C LEU A 183 -6.45 11.97 21.24
N SER A 184 -6.59 13.20 21.73
CA SER A 184 -7.44 13.48 22.88
C SER A 184 -8.91 13.26 22.53
N GLU A 185 -9.74 12.97 23.53
CA GLU A 185 -11.18 12.80 23.34
C GLU A 185 -11.82 14.06 22.71
N GLU A 186 -11.35 15.26 23.05
CA GLU A 186 -11.78 16.53 22.47
C GLU A 186 -11.54 16.61 20.95
N ILE A 187 -10.36 16.17 20.48
CA ILE A 187 -10.04 16.11 19.04
C ILE A 187 -10.93 15.07 18.34
N LEU A 188 -11.15 13.91 18.96
CA LEU A 188 -12.01 12.88 18.40
C LEU A 188 -13.48 13.35 18.29
N ILE A 189 -14.01 14.06 19.30
CA ILE A 189 -15.36 14.63 19.27
C ILE A 189 -15.51 15.63 18.13
N GLU A 190 -14.53 16.51 17.91
CA GLU A 190 -14.57 17.47 16.80
C GLU A 190 -14.58 16.77 15.43
N ILE A 191 -13.72 15.76 15.26
CA ILE A 191 -13.73 14.89 14.07
C ILE A 191 -15.10 14.23 13.89
N PHE A 192 -15.71 13.70 14.96
CA PHE A 192 -17.03 13.07 14.87
C PHE A 192 -18.13 14.08 14.53
N LEU A 193 -18.12 15.29 15.08
CA LEU A 193 -19.09 16.34 14.77
C LEU A 193 -19.02 16.72 13.28
N GLN A 194 -17.82 16.87 12.73
CA GLN A 194 -17.60 17.18 11.30
C GLN A 194 -18.08 16.05 10.38
N VAL A 195 -17.83 14.78 10.73
CA VAL A 195 -18.33 13.62 9.97
C VAL A 195 -19.86 13.50 10.10
N ILE A 196 -20.43 13.70 11.29
CA ILE A 196 -21.89 13.70 11.51
C ILE A 196 -22.58 14.78 10.66
N ASP A 197 -21.98 15.97 10.55
CA ASP A 197 -22.53 17.08 9.74
C ASP A 197 -22.53 16.75 8.24
N ALA A 198 -21.42 16.21 7.73
CA ALA A 198 -21.33 15.72 6.36
C ALA A 198 -22.35 14.62 6.06
N MET A 199 -22.53 13.67 6.99
CA MET A 199 -23.47 12.56 6.84
C MET A 199 -24.93 13.01 6.96
N ALA A 200 -25.25 14.01 7.79
CA ALA A 200 -26.56 14.67 7.81
C ALA A 200 -26.85 15.34 6.45
N TYR A 201 -25.88 16.06 5.89
CA TYR A 201 -26.01 16.66 4.56
C TYR A 201 -26.21 15.62 3.45
N LEU A 202 -25.48 14.50 3.45
CA LEU A 202 -25.69 13.41 2.50
C LEU A 202 -27.10 12.81 2.63
N ALA A 203 -27.55 12.53 3.85
CA ALA A 203 -28.87 11.97 4.12
C ALA A 203 -30.01 12.91 3.68
N LEU A 204 -29.87 14.23 3.91
CA LEU A 204 -30.80 15.26 3.44
C LEU A 204 -30.91 15.30 1.90
N ASN A 205 -29.79 15.07 1.20
CA ASN A 205 -29.76 14.95 -0.26
C ASN A 205 -30.16 13.54 -0.77
N GLY A 206 -30.64 12.65 0.11
CA GLY A 206 -31.10 11.31 -0.26
C GLY A 206 -29.98 10.33 -0.61
N VAL A 207 -28.73 10.64 -0.23
CA VAL A 207 -27.55 9.80 -0.44
C VAL A 207 -27.30 8.96 0.81
N VAL A 208 -27.09 7.66 0.61
CA VAL A 208 -26.56 6.74 1.60
C VAL A 208 -25.12 6.43 1.22
N HIS A 209 -24.20 6.48 2.17
CA HIS A 209 -22.78 6.22 1.93
C HIS A 209 -22.54 4.72 1.75
N GLY A 210 -22.98 3.89 2.70
CA GLY A 210 -22.88 2.43 2.67
C GLY A 210 -21.46 1.86 2.85
N ASP A 211 -20.46 2.70 3.13
CA ASP A 211 -19.06 2.33 3.41
C ASP A 211 -18.38 3.34 4.35
N LEU A 212 -19.08 3.78 5.39
CA LEU A 212 -18.55 4.79 6.32
C LEU A 212 -17.57 4.14 7.32
N ALA A 213 -16.30 4.53 7.26
CA ALA A 213 -15.18 4.04 8.09
C ALA A 213 -14.03 5.05 8.14
N CYS A 214 -13.07 4.94 9.06
CA CYS A 214 -11.96 5.91 9.16
C CYS A 214 -11.06 5.99 7.90
N ARG A 215 -11.02 4.93 7.07
CA ARG A 215 -10.35 4.96 5.75
C ARG A 215 -10.97 5.97 4.77
N ASN A 216 -12.27 6.23 4.89
CA ASN A 216 -13.06 7.10 3.99
C ASN A 216 -13.32 8.50 4.59
N VAL A 217 -12.62 8.84 5.68
CA VAL A 217 -12.52 10.20 6.21
C VAL A 217 -11.11 10.70 5.93
N LEU A 218 -10.98 11.77 5.16
CA LEU A 218 -9.69 12.39 4.85
C LEU A 218 -9.41 13.56 5.80
N VAL A 219 -8.15 13.68 6.22
CA VAL A 219 -7.69 14.72 7.13
C VAL A 219 -6.98 15.81 6.30
N PHE A 220 -7.51 17.03 6.37
CA PHE A 220 -6.96 18.21 5.69
C PHE A 220 -6.12 19.06 6.64
N ARG A 221 -6.44 19.03 7.93
CA ARG A 221 -5.66 19.67 8.99
C ARG A 221 -5.87 18.95 10.30
N LEU A 222 -4.81 18.87 11.11
CA LEU A 222 -4.83 18.32 12.45
C LEU A 222 -3.94 19.18 13.35
N ASP A 223 -4.55 19.85 14.33
CA ASP A 223 -3.83 20.54 15.41
C ASP A 223 -4.13 19.82 16.71
N GLU A 224 -3.10 19.33 17.38
CA GLU A 224 -3.24 18.53 18.61
C GLU A 224 -3.61 19.38 19.83
N ASN A 225 -3.43 20.70 19.75
CA ASN A 225 -3.60 21.63 20.87
C ASN A 225 -4.86 22.50 20.75
N ASP A 226 -5.45 22.57 19.56
CA ASP A 226 -6.72 23.28 19.33
C ASP A 226 -7.64 22.48 18.40
N PRO A 227 -8.67 21.81 18.95
CA PRO A 227 -9.67 21.11 18.13
C PRO A 227 -10.28 21.97 17.02
N ARG A 228 -10.43 23.29 17.22
CA ARG A 228 -11.03 24.19 16.22
C ARG A 228 -10.19 24.33 14.94
N ASN A 229 -8.93 23.89 14.96
CA ASN A 229 -8.02 23.90 13.81
C ASN A 229 -7.86 22.49 13.19
N VAL A 230 -8.72 21.53 13.57
CA VAL A 230 -8.86 20.22 12.92
C VAL A 230 -9.87 20.31 11.79
N VAL A 231 -9.54 19.74 10.62
CA VAL A 231 -10.45 19.68 9.46
C VAL A 231 -10.42 18.28 8.86
N VAL A 232 -11.59 17.64 8.86
CA VAL A 232 -11.83 16.35 8.21
C VAL A 232 -12.96 16.44 7.19
N LYS A 233 -12.86 15.62 6.15
CA LYS A 233 -13.87 15.56 5.08
C LYS A 233 -14.17 14.11 4.67
N VAL A 234 -15.44 13.80 4.50
CA VAL A 234 -15.91 12.49 4.01
C VAL A 234 -15.66 12.37 2.51
N THR A 235 -15.15 11.22 2.07
CA THR A 235 -14.93 10.86 0.66
C THR A 235 -15.66 9.55 0.31
N ASP A 236 -15.61 9.12 -0.95
CA ASP A 236 -16.07 7.79 -1.40
C ASP A 236 -17.54 7.43 -1.11
N PHE A 237 -18.38 8.44 -0.89
CA PHE A 237 -19.83 8.33 -0.74
C PHE A 237 -20.54 8.01 -2.08
N GLY A 238 -21.66 7.29 -2.02
CA GLY A 238 -22.68 7.29 -3.09
C GLY A 238 -22.43 6.44 -4.36
N ILE A 239 -21.27 5.80 -4.53
CA ILE A 239 -21.06 4.79 -5.61
C ILE A 239 -21.59 3.39 -5.21
N SER A 240 -21.87 3.16 -3.93
CA SER A 240 -22.48 1.91 -3.46
C SER A 240 -23.86 1.69 -4.10
N ARG A 241 -24.19 0.42 -4.38
CA ARG A 241 -25.28 -0.11 -5.23
C ARG A 241 -26.71 0.34 -4.89
N TYR A 242 -26.87 1.21 -3.90
CA TYR A 242 -28.07 1.30 -3.07
C TYR A 242 -28.70 2.69 -3.01
N SER A 243 -28.04 3.70 -3.59
CA SER A 243 -28.69 5.01 -3.83
C SER A 243 -29.89 4.85 -4.78
N LYS A 244 -30.98 5.59 -4.50
CA LYS A 244 -32.19 5.67 -5.35
C LYS A 244 -31.88 6.07 -6.80
N ILE A 245 -30.74 6.71 -7.05
CA ILE A 245 -30.24 7.12 -8.37
C ILE A 245 -30.00 5.91 -9.32
N TYR A 246 -29.75 4.71 -8.77
CA TYR A 246 -29.51 3.47 -9.52
C TYR A 246 -30.75 2.58 -9.68
N SER A 247 -31.89 2.89 -9.04
CA SER A 247 -32.98 1.93 -8.82
C SER A 247 -33.93 1.70 -10.02
N GLN A 248 -33.47 1.86 -11.27
CA GLN A 248 -34.33 1.83 -12.46
C GLN A 248 -34.08 0.70 -13.48
N THR A 249 -33.02 -0.12 -13.36
CA THR A 249 -32.87 -1.33 -14.20
C THR A 249 -32.44 -2.57 -13.43
N ARG A 250 -33.18 -3.68 -13.63
CA ARG A 250 -33.00 -4.99 -12.95
C ARG A 250 -31.80 -5.82 -13.44
N THR A 251 -31.01 -5.31 -14.37
CA THR A 251 -29.92 -6.02 -15.04
C THR A 251 -28.71 -5.11 -15.17
N VAL A 252 -27.71 -5.30 -14.30
CA VAL A 252 -26.41 -4.63 -14.35
C VAL A 252 -25.34 -5.65 -13.98
N ALA A 253 -24.23 -5.67 -14.72
CA ALA A 253 -23.14 -6.63 -14.53
C ALA A 253 -22.44 -6.49 -13.16
N ARG A 254 -21.89 -7.60 -12.66
CA ARG A 254 -21.17 -7.68 -11.38
C ARG A 254 -19.72 -7.18 -11.54
N THR A 255 -19.45 -5.90 -11.32
CA THR A 255 -18.08 -5.33 -11.16
C THR A 255 -17.67 -5.28 -9.68
N THR A 256 -16.38 -5.17 -9.32
CA THR A 256 -15.90 -5.38 -7.93
C THR A 256 -16.37 -4.37 -6.87
N LEU A 257 -17.16 -3.35 -7.22
CA LEU A 257 -17.94 -2.48 -6.30
C LEU A 257 -19.08 -3.24 -5.57
N ASN A 258 -18.84 -4.52 -5.25
CA ASN A 258 -19.81 -5.50 -4.76
C ASN A 258 -19.44 -6.09 -3.39
N VAL A 259 -18.26 -5.75 -2.84
CA VAL A 259 -17.84 -6.23 -1.53
C VAL A 259 -18.54 -5.38 -0.47
N ILE A 260 -19.37 -6.02 0.36
CA ILE A 260 -19.98 -5.38 1.53
C ILE A 260 -18.89 -5.29 2.61
N PRO A 261 -18.67 -4.14 3.27
CA PRO A 261 -17.67 -3.98 4.32
C PRO A 261 -18.18 -4.61 5.63
N THR A 262 -18.27 -5.94 5.68
CA THR A 262 -19.01 -6.75 6.67
C THR A 262 -18.89 -6.23 8.11
N ARG A 263 -17.66 -5.96 8.55
CA ARG A 263 -17.29 -5.55 9.92
C ARG A 263 -17.80 -4.16 10.33
N TYR A 264 -18.27 -3.36 9.38
CA TYR A 264 -18.79 -2.00 9.55
C TYR A 264 -20.31 -1.90 9.34
N CYS A 265 -20.94 -2.95 8.82
CA CYS A 265 -22.35 -2.92 8.40
C CYS A 265 -23.33 -3.21 9.54
N ALA A 266 -24.53 -2.63 9.41
CA ALA A 266 -25.65 -2.83 10.30
C ALA A 266 -26.29 -4.24 10.13
N PRO A 267 -26.95 -4.80 11.17
CA PRO A 267 -27.59 -6.12 11.11
C PRO A 267 -28.52 -6.35 9.91
N GLU A 268 -29.29 -5.33 9.50
CA GLU A 268 -30.21 -5.40 8.36
C GLU A 268 -29.49 -5.52 7.00
N VAL A 269 -28.32 -4.89 6.89
CA VAL A 269 -27.43 -4.95 5.70
C VAL A 269 -26.71 -6.30 5.62
N LEU A 270 -26.62 -7.05 6.72
CA LEU A 270 -26.00 -8.38 6.82
C LEU A 270 -27.02 -9.54 6.71
N SER A 271 -28.22 -9.26 6.20
CA SER A 271 -29.28 -10.26 6.00
C SER A 271 -29.00 -11.16 4.78
N THR A 272 -29.66 -12.33 4.70
CA THR A 272 -29.45 -13.29 3.58
C THR A 272 -30.07 -12.86 2.25
N ALA A 273 -30.86 -11.77 2.23
CA ALA A 273 -31.60 -11.31 1.06
C ALA A 273 -31.49 -9.78 0.88
N VAL A 274 -30.29 -9.23 1.06
CA VAL A 274 -30.03 -7.77 1.03
C VAL A 274 -30.51 -7.12 -0.27
N THR A 275 -31.26 -6.04 -0.13
CA THR A 275 -31.75 -5.19 -1.23
C THR A 275 -31.28 -3.74 -1.06
N ALA A 276 -31.49 -2.92 -2.08
CA ALA A 276 -31.24 -1.47 -1.98
C ALA A 276 -32.18 -0.71 -1.01
N LYS A 277 -33.16 -1.39 -0.40
CA LYS A 277 -34.03 -0.78 0.62
C LYS A 277 -33.45 -0.89 2.03
N ASP A 278 -32.51 -1.82 2.24
CA ASP A 278 -31.92 -2.10 3.55
C ASP A 278 -30.79 -1.11 3.91
N PHE A 279 -30.25 -0.44 2.88
CA PHE A 279 -29.31 0.67 3.02
C PHE A 279 -30.09 1.99 3.21
N THR A 280 -29.88 2.63 4.36
CA THR A 280 -30.61 3.83 4.78
C THR A 280 -29.70 4.76 5.59
N GLU A 281 -30.20 5.97 5.92
CA GLU A 281 -29.59 6.83 6.95
C GLU A 281 -29.29 6.03 8.25
N LYS A 282 -30.18 5.09 8.63
CA LYS A 282 -30.04 4.31 9.86
C LYS A 282 -28.96 3.23 9.79
N SER A 283 -28.66 2.70 8.60
CA SER A 283 -27.53 1.79 8.43
C SER A 283 -26.20 2.56 8.47
N ASP A 284 -26.15 3.76 7.86
CA ASP A 284 -24.99 4.64 7.95
C ASP A 284 -24.74 5.14 9.39
N VAL A 285 -25.79 5.40 10.18
CA VAL A 285 -25.65 5.74 11.61
C VAL A 285 -25.00 4.59 12.40
N TYR A 286 -25.32 3.33 12.08
CA TYR A 286 -24.64 2.19 12.71
C TYR A 286 -23.15 2.16 12.35
N SER A 287 -22.82 2.35 11.07
CA SER A 287 -21.43 2.44 10.60
C SER A 287 -20.68 3.63 11.21
N MET A 288 -21.36 4.77 11.46
CA MET A 288 -20.79 5.88 12.24
C MET A 288 -20.42 5.44 13.66
N GLY A 289 -21.22 4.59 14.30
CA GLY A 289 -20.88 3.94 15.57
C GLY A 289 -19.59 3.13 15.50
N VAL A 290 -19.44 2.33 14.44
CA VAL A 290 -18.22 1.53 14.21
C VAL A 290 -17.01 2.43 13.92
N LEU A 291 -17.17 3.50 13.15
CA LEU A 291 -16.13 4.50 12.89
C LEU A 291 -15.69 5.20 14.19
N MET A 292 -16.63 5.59 15.05
CA MET A 292 -16.30 6.16 16.36
C MET A 292 -15.50 5.16 17.22
N TRP A 293 -15.90 3.88 17.22
CA TRP A 293 -15.18 2.83 17.94
C TRP A 293 -13.78 2.58 17.36
N GLU A 294 -13.64 2.52 16.05
CA GLU A 294 -12.37 2.39 15.31
C GLU A 294 -11.42 3.53 15.68
N ALA A 295 -11.93 4.76 15.74
CA ALA A 295 -11.17 5.95 16.11
C ALA A 295 -10.69 5.93 17.57
N TYR A 296 -11.57 5.63 18.53
CA TYR A 296 -11.19 5.46 19.94
C TYR A 296 -10.19 4.30 20.14
N SER A 297 -10.32 3.24 19.34
CA SER A 297 -9.42 2.08 19.32
C SER A 297 -8.18 2.26 18.44
N ARG A 298 -7.85 3.49 18.02
CA ARG A 298 -6.63 3.86 17.27
C ARG A 298 -6.47 3.14 15.92
N GLY A 299 -7.58 2.84 15.23
CA GLY A 299 -7.57 2.14 13.95
C GLY A 299 -7.42 0.62 14.05
N VAL A 300 -7.65 0.03 15.23
CA VAL A 300 -7.84 -1.44 15.34
C VAL A 300 -9.06 -1.84 14.50
N VAL A 301 -8.90 -2.87 13.69
CA VAL A 301 -9.97 -3.41 12.82
C VAL A 301 -11.17 -3.84 13.70
N PRO A 302 -12.41 -3.44 13.38
CA PRO A 302 -13.59 -3.90 14.10
C PRO A 302 -13.68 -5.43 14.11
N TRP A 303 -13.94 -5.99 15.29
CA TRP A 303 -13.98 -7.43 15.53
C TRP A 303 -12.65 -8.17 15.24
N ALA A 304 -11.48 -7.53 15.41
CA ALA A 304 -10.17 -8.14 15.14
C ALA A 304 -9.93 -9.51 15.83
N SER A 305 -10.54 -9.76 16.99
CA SER A 305 -10.48 -11.05 17.71
C SER A 305 -11.35 -12.16 17.09
N VAL A 306 -12.08 -11.87 16.00
CA VAL A 306 -12.97 -12.81 15.30
C VAL A 306 -12.36 -13.16 13.94
N ALA A 307 -11.95 -14.42 13.80
CA ALA A 307 -11.12 -14.90 12.70
C ALA A 307 -11.79 -14.86 11.30
N ASN A 308 -13.12 -14.99 11.21
CA ASN A 308 -13.85 -14.95 9.94
C ASN A 308 -15.07 -14.03 10.01
N ASP A 309 -15.48 -13.52 8.84
CA ASP A 309 -16.55 -12.55 8.71
C ASP A 309 -17.95 -13.16 8.93
N GLU A 310 -18.11 -14.46 8.76
CA GLU A 310 -19.38 -15.18 8.96
C GLU A 310 -19.77 -15.21 10.44
N GLU A 311 -18.80 -15.42 11.33
CA GLU A 311 -18.97 -15.29 12.77
C GLU A 311 -19.25 -13.83 13.17
N VAL A 312 -18.62 -12.84 12.52
CA VAL A 312 -18.96 -11.42 12.73
C VAL A 312 -20.43 -11.15 12.37
N VAL A 313 -20.89 -11.64 11.21
CA VAL A 313 -22.30 -11.54 10.80
C VAL A 313 -23.22 -12.17 11.84
N ARG A 314 -22.88 -13.37 12.34
CA ARG A 314 -23.67 -14.07 13.37
C ARG A 314 -23.77 -13.25 14.65
N ARG A 315 -22.65 -12.72 15.15
CA ARG A 315 -22.58 -11.90 16.37
C ARG A 315 -23.37 -10.60 16.25
N VAL A 316 -23.12 -9.82 15.20
CA VAL A 316 -23.82 -8.56 14.93
C VAL A 316 -25.33 -8.77 14.81
N ARG A 317 -25.77 -9.85 14.14
CA ARG A 317 -27.21 -10.18 14.02
C ARG A 317 -27.85 -10.66 15.32
N ASN A 318 -27.08 -11.19 16.26
CA ASN A 318 -27.56 -11.55 17.59
C ASN A 318 -27.58 -10.37 18.58
N GLY A 319 -27.07 -9.20 18.18
CA GLY A 319 -27.00 -8.01 19.02
C GLY A 319 -25.73 -7.89 19.87
N ASP A 320 -24.70 -8.70 19.58
CA ASP A 320 -23.38 -8.50 20.19
C ASP A 320 -22.82 -7.14 19.79
N MET A 321 -22.19 -6.44 20.73
CA MET A 321 -21.52 -5.16 20.51
C MET A 321 -20.01 -5.28 20.71
N LEU A 322 -19.25 -4.39 20.07
CA LEU A 322 -17.82 -4.23 20.33
C LEU A 322 -17.58 -3.76 21.79
N PRO A 323 -16.46 -4.15 22.42
CA PRO A 323 -16.16 -3.75 23.80
C PRO A 323 -15.88 -2.25 23.89
N LYS A 324 -16.15 -1.63 25.04
CA LYS A 324 -15.86 -0.21 25.28
C LYS A 324 -14.35 0.06 25.18
N PRO A 325 -13.89 1.00 24.32
CA PRO A 325 -12.48 1.40 24.27
C PRO A 325 -12.02 2.12 25.54
N GLU A 326 -10.76 1.92 25.96
CA GLU A 326 -10.19 2.51 27.18
C GLU A 326 -10.28 4.04 27.23
N ASN A 327 -9.98 4.70 26.10
CA ASN A 327 -9.94 6.17 25.98
C ASN A 327 -11.32 6.80 25.69
N CYS A 328 -12.41 6.04 25.78
CA CYS A 328 -13.77 6.55 25.59
C CYS A 328 -14.43 6.80 26.96
N SER A 329 -14.81 8.04 27.25
CA SER A 329 -15.56 8.37 28.46
C SER A 329 -16.93 7.67 28.45
N GLN A 330 -17.51 7.45 29.64
CA GLN A 330 -18.79 6.75 29.74
C GLN A 330 -19.93 7.51 29.05
N GLN A 331 -19.82 8.83 29.03
CA GLN A 331 -20.80 9.75 28.48
C GLN A 331 -20.89 9.61 26.95
N TYR A 332 -19.77 9.65 26.23
CA TYR A 332 -19.77 9.42 24.78
C TYR A 332 -20.00 7.95 24.43
N TRP A 333 -19.55 7.00 25.25
CA TRP A 333 -19.93 5.59 25.08
C TRP A 333 -21.44 5.38 25.09
N ASN A 334 -22.17 6.02 26.01
CA ASN A 334 -23.63 5.98 26.08
C ASN A 334 -24.34 6.65 24.88
N ILE A 335 -23.62 7.44 24.07
CA ILE A 335 -24.13 7.99 22.80
C ILE A 335 -23.80 7.02 21.66
N LEU A 336 -22.57 6.51 21.62
CA LEU A 336 -22.09 5.54 20.64
C LEU A 336 -22.96 4.29 20.62
N THR A 337 -23.25 3.67 21.77
CA THR A 337 -24.08 2.44 21.84
C THR A 337 -25.52 2.64 21.34
N LYS A 338 -26.07 3.86 21.33
CA LYS A 338 -27.39 4.14 20.74
C LYS A 338 -27.39 4.00 19.21
N THR A 339 -26.24 4.13 18.57
CA THR A 339 -26.11 3.88 17.12
C THR A 339 -26.16 2.39 16.77
N TRP A 340 -25.98 1.51 17.76
CA TRP A 340 -25.95 0.06 17.58
C TRP A 340 -27.22 -0.67 18.04
N SER A 341 -28.37 0.01 18.20
CA SER A 341 -29.64 -0.73 18.37
C SER A 341 -29.86 -1.67 17.17
N THR A 342 -30.29 -2.89 17.46
CA THR A 342 -30.64 -3.90 16.45
C THR A 342 -31.84 -3.43 15.61
N GLN A 343 -32.71 -2.58 16.15
CA GLN A 343 -33.82 -1.96 15.43
C GLN A 343 -33.40 -0.63 14.78
N PRO A 344 -33.41 -0.50 13.43
CA PRO A 344 -32.93 0.71 12.75
C PRO A 344 -33.68 1.99 13.16
N ASN A 345 -34.96 1.87 13.53
CA ASN A 345 -35.80 3.01 13.93
C ASN A 345 -35.44 3.59 15.31
N GLU A 346 -34.81 2.80 16.20
CA GLU A 346 -34.39 3.24 17.54
C GLU A 346 -33.05 3.99 17.54
N ARG A 347 -32.21 3.73 16.54
CA ARG A 347 -30.98 4.50 16.33
C ARG A 347 -31.34 5.97 16.11
N PRO A 348 -30.53 6.95 16.56
CA PRO A 348 -30.78 8.36 16.23
C PRO A 348 -30.68 8.60 14.71
N LYS A 349 -31.25 9.71 14.21
CA LYS A 349 -30.86 10.32 12.93
C LYS A 349 -29.54 11.07 13.07
N PHE A 350 -28.85 11.44 11.98
CA PHE A 350 -27.60 12.20 12.09
C PHE A 350 -27.79 13.56 12.80
N ASP A 351 -28.87 14.31 12.50
CA ASP A 351 -29.21 15.55 13.21
C ASP A 351 -29.42 15.33 14.73
N GLN A 352 -30.08 14.23 15.08
CA GLN A 352 -30.33 13.85 16.48
C GLN A 352 -29.04 13.42 17.18
N LEU A 353 -28.14 12.74 16.47
CA LEU A 353 -26.82 12.36 16.96
C LEU A 353 -25.97 13.62 17.22
N LYS A 354 -25.98 14.59 16.30
CA LYS A 354 -25.34 15.92 16.48
C LYS A 354 -25.85 16.63 17.73
N GLN A 355 -27.17 16.64 17.94
CA GLN A 355 -27.80 17.21 19.14
C GLN A 355 -27.39 16.49 20.44
N LEU A 356 -27.25 15.15 20.43
CA LEU A 356 -26.76 14.38 21.58
C LEU A 356 -25.31 14.75 21.93
N PHE A 357 -24.43 14.88 20.94
CA PHE A 357 -23.05 15.32 21.15
C PHE A 357 -22.98 16.75 21.71
N HIS A 358 -23.66 17.73 21.10
CA HIS A 358 -23.67 19.11 21.61
C HIS A 358 -24.25 19.21 23.04
N LYS A 359 -25.33 18.46 23.33
CA LYS A 359 -25.90 18.40 24.69
C LYS A 359 -24.88 17.85 25.69
N GLN A 360 -24.13 16.82 25.32
CA GLN A 360 -23.10 16.24 26.18
C GLN A 360 -21.93 17.19 26.39
N MET A 361 -21.44 17.88 25.35
CA MET A 361 -20.40 18.90 25.49
C MET A 361 -20.85 20.01 26.45
N TYR A 362 -22.07 20.54 26.28
CA TYR A 362 -22.64 21.56 27.17
C TYR A 362 -22.70 21.08 28.64
N GLN A 363 -23.16 19.84 28.87
CA GLN A 363 -23.20 19.25 30.21
C GLN A 363 -21.80 19.09 30.83
N SER A 364 -20.80 18.68 30.05
CA SER A 364 -19.41 18.61 30.50
C SER A 364 -18.86 20.00 30.85
N THR A 365 -19.12 21.02 30.02
CA THR A 365 -18.69 22.40 30.27
C THR A 365 -19.33 22.99 31.53
N VAL A 366 -20.65 22.83 31.72
CA VAL A 366 -21.37 23.31 32.91
C VAL A 366 -20.90 22.59 34.18
N SER A 367 -20.62 21.29 34.10
CA SER A 367 -20.12 20.52 35.26
C SER A 367 -18.73 20.99 35.71
N ALA A 368 -17.87 21.43 34.77
CA ALA A 368 -16.55 21.98 35.07
C ALA A 368 -16.60 23.40 35.67
N SER A 369 -17.61 24.21 35.34
CA SER A 369 -17.80 25.54 35.93
C SER A 369 -18.53 25.53 37.28
N VAL A 370 -19.30 24.48 37.60
CA VAL A 370 -19.93 24.34 38.92
C VAL A 370 -18.96 23.81 40.00
N SER A 371 -17.89 23.08 39.62
CA SER A 371 -16.90 22.55 40.56
C SER A 371 -15.89 23.59 41.08
N THR A 372 -15.93 24.84 40.60
CA THR A 372 -14.97 25.90 40.93
C THR A 372 -15.49 26.97 41.92
N LEU A 373 -16.68 26.78 42.49
CA LEU A 373 -17.19 27.64 43.59
C LEU A 373 -16.65 27.20 44.96
N PRO A 374 -15.98 28.08 45.75
CA PRO A 374 -15.46 27.71 47.07
C PRO A 374 -16.59 27.45 48.08
N ARG A 375 -16.56 26.29 48.76
CA ARG A 375 -17.41 26.06 49.93
C ARG A 375 -16.91 26.91 51.11
N TYR A 376 -17.73 27.85 51.54
CA TYR A 376 -17.49 28.62 52.76
C TYR A 376 -17.76 27.73 53.99
N HIS A 377 -16.71 27.29 54.68
CA HIS A 377 -16.83 26.79 56.04
C HIS A 377 -15.79 27.47 56.93
N SER A 378 -16.29 28.02 58.02
CA SER A 378 -15.56 28.81 59.01
C SER A 378 -14.80 27.92 59.99
N GLN A 379 -13.51 28.22 60.23
CA GLN A 379 -12.89 28.12 61.55
C GLN A 379 -11.55 28.86 61.66
N VAL A 380 -11.56 29.89 62.51
CA VAL A 380 -10.51 30.40 63.42
C VAL A 380 -9.10 29.78 63.33
N GLY A 381 -8.05 30.62 63.21
CA GLY A 381 -6.80 30.37 63.94
C GLY A 381 -5.44 30.82 63.35
N VAL A 382 -4.94 31.97 63.83
CA VAL A 382 -3.51 32.28 64.11
C VAL A 382 -2.54 32.59 62.93
N ASN A 383 -1.89 33.76 63.04
CA ASN A 383 -0.79 34.25 62.18
C ASN A 383 0.59 33.63 62.51
N LYS A 384 1.48 33.59 61.50
CA LYS A 384 2.92 33.95 61.51
C LYS A 384 3.48 33.73 60.09
N ASP A 385 3.86 34.76 59.33
CA ASP A 385 5.06 35.63 59.41
C ASP A 385 6.21 35.18 58.47
N ILE A 386 6.58 36.06 57.52
CA ILE A 386 7.95 36.50 57.14
C ILE A 386 8.94 35.40 56.68
N SER A 387 9.52 35.36 55.46
CA SER A 387 10.49 36.30 54.83
C SER A 387 10.91 35.77 53.44
N THR A 388 10.96 36.53 52.33
CA THR A 388 12.05 37.38 51.75
C THR A 388 13.40 36.74 51.39
N GLY A 389 13.90 37.01 50.16
CA GLY A 389 15.28 36.77 49.69
C GLY A 389 15.33 35.82 48.46
N SER A 390 15.40 36.24 47.19
CA SER A 390 16.26 37.21 46.50
C SER A 390 17.73 36.80 46.36
N SER A 391 18.18 36.49 45.13
CA SER A 391 19.22 37.26 44.42
C SER A 391 19.51 36.73 43.01
N ALA A 392 19.96 37.62 42.12
CA ALA A 392 20.33 37.36 40.74
C ALA A 392 21.84 37.53 40.50
N ASN A 393 22.35 37.10 39.33
CA ASN A 393 23.41 37.75 38.51
C ASN A 393 23.68 36.86 37.26
N HIS A 394 23.64 37.39 36.01
CA HIS A 394 24.70 38.13 35.30
C HIS A 394 25.95 37.25 35.00
N HIS A 395 26.59 37.21 33.82
CA HIS A 395 26.46 37.89 32.50
C HIS A 395 26.75 36.82 31.37
N ARG A 396 27.07 37.06 30.08
CA ARG A 396 27.45 38.23 29.24
C ARG A 396 27.17 37.94 27.74
N VAL A 397 27.50 38.89 26.85
CA VAL A 397 27.42 38.84 25.37
C VAL A 397 28.73 39.38 24.77
N ALA A 398 29.10 38.95 23.56
CA ALA A 398 29.95 39.72 22.63
C ALA A 398 29.71 39.31 21.15
N ASN A 399 29.66 40.30 20.24
CA ASN A 399 29.54 40.15 18.77
C ASN A 399 30.87 40.49 18.07
N ASN A 400 31.02 40.11 16.78
CA ASN A 400 31.30 41.02 15.63
C ASN A 400 31.89 40.30 14.38
N ASP A 401 31.08 40.07 13.35
CA ASP A 401 31.09 40.68 11.98
C ASP A 401 32.42 40.84 11.13
N PRO A 402 32.41 41.27 9.83
CA PRO A 402 32.52 40.34 8.67
C PRO A 402 33.55 40.72 7.56
N ASN A 403 33.83 39.83 6.57
CA ASN A 403 33.84 40.15 5.10
C ASN A 403 34.32 39.05 4.09
N GLN A 404 33.66 39.06 2.92
CA GLN A 404 34.10 38.82 1.52
C GLN A 404 35.18 37.78 1.10
N GLY A 405 34.74 36.81 0.26
CA GLY A 405 35.06 36.84 -1.18
C GLY A 405 36.13 35.89 -1.76
N THR A 406 35.73 35.01 -2.69
CA THR A 406 36.41 34.72 -4.00
C THR A 406 35.62 33.72 -4.86
N SER A 407 35.87 33.70 -6.18
CA SER A 407 35.20 32.82 -7.15
C SER A 407 36.21 31.88 -7.82
N THR A 408 35.86 30.60 -8.06
CA THR A 408 36.51 29.79 -9.12
C THR A 408 35.59 28.73 -9.73
N ALA A 409 35.58 28.77 -11.06
CA ALA A 409 35.12 27.83 -12.08
C ALA A 409 34.94 26.33 -11.76
N THR A 410 33.78 25.81 -12.17
CA THR A 410 33.51 24.53 -12.87
C THR A 410 34.57 23.42 -12.91
N LYS A 411 34.11 22.18 -12.63
CA LYS A 411 34.44 21.00 -13.46
C LYS A 411 33.28 19.99 -13.51
N LYS A 412 32.71 19.79 -14.70
CA LYS A 412 31.89 18.61 -15.03
C LYS A 412 32.83 17.42 -15.24
N GLN A 413 32.41 16.22 -14.84
CA GLN A 413 32.82 14.99 -15.53
C GLN A 413 31.60 14.12 -15.82
N THR A 414 31.58 13.61 -17.06
CA THR A 414 30.52 12.82 -17.69
C THR A 414 31.13 11.58 -18.30
N ALA A 415 30.52 10.42 -18.12
CA ALA A 415 30.80 9.16 -18.83
C ALA A 415 29.73 8.13 -18.43
N THR A 416 29.12 7.33 -19.30
CA THR A 416 29.17 7.24 -20.78
C THR A 416 27.83 6.74 -21.33
N GLY A 417 27.31 7.43 -22.34
CA GLY A 417 26.37 6.91 -23.33
C GLY A 417 26.68 7.62 -24.64
N GLU A 418 26.87 6.88 -25.73
CA GLU A 418 27.37 7.46 -26.98
C GLU A 418 26.36 8.47 -27.57
N LYS A 419 26.73 9.75 -27.53
CA LYS A 419 25.95 10.80 -28.20
C LYS A 419 26.29 10.79 -29.68
N PHE A 420 25.31 10.44 -30.52
CA PHE A 420 25.33 10.71 -31.95
C PHE A 420 25.71 12.17 -32.21
N ARG A 421 26.67 12.45 -33.10
CA ARG A 421 26.95 13.85 -33.49
C ARG A 421 25.84 14.32 -34.40
N HIS A 422 25.40 15.57 -34.27
CA HIS A 422 24.32 16.12 -35.10
C HIS A 422 24.69 16.15 -36.60
N SER A 423 25.98 16.17 -36.94
CA SER A 423 26.51 15.96 -38.29
C SER A 423 26.05 14.63 -38.91
N ASP A 424 26.03 13.58 -38.11
CA ASP A 424 25.83 12.19 -38.54
C ASP A 424 24.33 11.89 -38.76
N MET A 425 23.47 12.86 -38.42
CA MET A 425 22.03 12.84 -38.64
C MET A 425 21.63 13.52 -39.95
N LEU A 426 22.49 14.36 -40.55
CA LEU A 426 22.17 15.05 -41.81
C LEU A 426 21.93 14.04 -42.94
N GLU A 427 21.00 14.37 -43.83
CA GLU A 427 20.48 13.54 -44.92
C GLU A 427 19.81 12.20 -44.52
N LYS A 428 19.70 11.86 -43.22
CA LYS A 428 18.92 10.69 -42.78
C LYS A 428 17.42 10.92 -42.97
N VAL A 429 16.70 9.83 -43.29
CA VAL A 429 15.24 9.82 -43.41
C VAL A 429 14.61 9.31 -42.11
N VAL A 430 13.74 10.13 -41.52
CA VAL A 430 12.94 9.83 -40.33
C VAL A 430 11.48 9.71 -40.78
N ARG A 431 10.74 8.75 -40.24
CA ARG A 431 9.28 8.65 -40.46
C ARG A 431 8.54 9.20 -39.25
N LEU A 432 7.55 10.05 -39.49
CA LEU A 432 6.61 10.52 -38.48
C LEU A 432 5.20 10.23 -39.01
N GLY A 433 4.52 9.26 -38.40
CA GLY A 433 3.31 8.67 -38.97
C GLY A 433 3.56 8.05 -40.35
N ASN A 434 2.64 8.28 -41.29
CA ASN A 434 2.70 7.73 -42.64
C ASN A 434 3.63 8.48 -43.62
N SER A 435 4.37 9.49 -43.15
CA SER A 435 5.19 10.36 -43.99
C SER A 435 6.68 10.22 -43.67
N SER A 436 7.51 10.23 -44.72
CA SER A 436 8.97 10.23 -44.65
C SER A 436 9.51 11.65 -44.77
N TYR A 437 10.54 11.95 -43.99
CA TYR A 437 11.11 13.29 -43.87
C TYR A 437 12.63 13.23 -43.77
N LYS A 438 13.34 14.10 -44.50
CA LYS A 438 14.80 14.09 -44.57
C LYS A 438 15.41 15.18 -43.69
N ILE A 439 16.35 14.84 -42.82
CA ILE A 439 17.06 15.82 -42.00
C ILE A 439 17.98 16.66 -42.89
N LYS A 440 17.78 17.98 -42.93
CA LYS A 440 18.52 18.90 -43.81
C LYS A 440 19.48 19.83 -43.08
N ALA A 441 19.15 20.28 -41.87
CA ALA A 441 20.05 21.09 -41.06
C ALA A 441 19.80 20.89 -39.56
N TYR A 442 20.83 21.15 -38.76
CA TYR A 442 20.70 21.40 -37.33
C TYR A 442 20.64 22.92 -37.12
N VAL A 443 19.59 23.41 -36.46
CA VAL A 443 19.28 24.84 -36.32
C VAL A 443 19.07 25.18 -34.84
N PRO A 444 20.12 25.60 -34.12
CA PRO A 444 19.97 26.15 -32.78
C PRO A 444 19.46 27.59 -32.86
N CYS A 445 18.19 27.82 -32.49
CA CYS A 445 17.58 29.17 -32.50
C CYS A 445 16.72 29.39 -31.24
N GLY A 446 16.74 30.61 -30.70
CA GLY A 446 15.88 30.99 -29.57
C GLY A 446 16.08 30.14 -28.30
N GLY A 447 17.29 29.62 -28.06
CA GLY A 447 17.57 28.70 -26.95
C GLY A 447 17.10 27.25 -27.15
N LYS A 448 16.44 26.93 -28.27
CA LYS A 448 15.99 25.58 -28.62
C LYS A 448 16.96 24.91 -29.60
N GLN A 449 17.11 23.60 -29.48
CA GLN A 449 17.85 22.76 -30.44
C GLN A 449 16.85 22.07 -31.37
N LEU A 450 16.90 22.41 -32.66
CA LEU A 450 15.96 21.92 -33.67
C LEU A 450 16.70 21.22 -34.80
N PHE A 451 16.09 20.19 -35.38
CA PHE A 451 16.39 19.75 -36.73
C PHE A 451 15.40 20.37 -37.69
N ALA A 452 15.92 20.90 -38.80
CA ALA A 452 15.14 21.32 -39.95
C ALA A 452 15.06 20.14 -40.93
N LEU A 453 13.84 19.79 -41.31
CA LEU A 453 13.45 18.58 -42.01
C LEU A 453 12.75 18.94 -43.33
N GLU A 454 12.92 18.13 -44.37
CA GLU A 454 12.24 18.25 -45.66
C GLU A 454 11.25 17.10 -45.87
N ALA A 455 10.00 17.41 -46.20
CA ALA A 455 8.97 16.45 -46.54
C ALA A 455 8.99 16.06 -48.02
N GLU A 456 8.77 14.77 -48.31
CA GLU A 456 8.66 14.25 -49.69
C GLU A 456 7.48 14.85 -50.47
N LYS A 457 6.43 15.33 -49.76
CA LYS A 457 5.24 15.97 -50.32
C LYS A 457 4.95 17.29 -49.58
N PRO A 458 4.38 18.31 -50.24
CA PRO A 458 3.96 19.55 -49.58
C PRO A 458 2.94 19.28 -48.46
N VAL A 459 3.12 19.93 -47.31
CA VAL A 459 2.28 19.82 -46.12
C VAL A 459 1.52 21.15 -45.92
N ARG A 460 0.18 21.09 -45.93
CA ARG A 460 -0.65 22.30 -45.74
C ARG A 460 -0.44 22.92 -44.36
N GLY A 461 -0.40 24.25 -44.32
CA GLY A 461 -0.31 25.01 -43.06
C GLY A 461 1.11 25.26 -42.55
N TYR A 462 2.14 24.99 -43.37
CA TYR A 462 3.54 25.22 -43.01
C TYR A 462 4.24 26.15 -44.02
N ASP A 463 4.82 27.24 -43.52
CA ASP A 463 5.43 28.32 -44.33
C ASP A 463 6.97 28.27 -44.39
N GLY A 464 7.60 27.31 -43.70
CA GLY A 464 9.05 27.15 -43.64
C GLY A 464 9.75 28.03 -42.61
N ILE A 465 8.99 28.77 -41.79
CA ILE A 465 9.51 29.67 -40.77
C ILE A 465 9.87 28.90 -39.48
N CYS A 466 11.01 29.21 -38.88
CA CYS A 466 11.42 28.60 -37.61
C CYS A 466 10.55 29.12 -36.45
N PRO A 467 9.81 28.25 -35.74
CA PRO A 467 8.86 28.66 -34.70
C PRO A 467 9.54 29.22 -33.43
N ALA A 468 10.86 29.11 -33.31
CA ALA A 468 11.62 29.67 -32.19
C ALA A 468 12.09 31.12 -32.41
N CYS A 469 12.14 31.61 -33.65
CA CYS A 469 12.76 32.90 -33.96
C CYS A 469 12.22 33.63 -35.21
N GLY A 470 11.16 33.13 -35.84
CA GLY A 470 10.46 33.85 -36.94
C GLY A 470 11.25 33.99 -38.23
N LYS A 471 12.36 33.23 -38.39
CA LYS A 471 13.25 33.28 -39.57
C LYS A 471 13.20 31.98 -40.37
N GLN A 472 13.30 32.10 -41.69
CA GLN A 472 13.50 30.96 -42.58
C GLN A 472 14.99 30.62 -42.66
N HIS A 473 15.38 29.43 -42.17
CA HIS A 473 16.78 28.96 -42.18
C HIS A 473 17.09 27.98 -43.32
N LEU A 474 16.08 27.55 -44.08
CA LEU A 474 16.22 26.69 -45.26
C LEU A 474 15.47 27.29 -46.45
N ASN A 475 16.14 27.39 -47.58
CA ASN A 475 15.52 27.73 -48.86
C ASN A 475 15.05 26.44 -49.55
N LEU A 476 13.83 26.02 -49.23
CA LEU A 476 13.17 24.83 -49.78
C LEU A 476 11.91 25.24 -50.54
N ALA A 477 11.50 24.44 -51.52
CA ALA A 477 10.27 24.67 -52.27
C ALA A 477 9.02 24.69 -51.37
N ASP A 478 8.03 25.50 -51.74
CA ASP A 478 6.90 25.89 -50.91
C ASP A 478 6.25 24.73 -50.13
N SER A 479 6.03 24.97 -48.83
CA SER A 479 5.35 24.07 -47.91
C SER A 479 6.00 22.70 -47.67
N ARG A 480 7.33 22.53 -47.86
CA ARG A 480 8.04 21.25 -47.59
C ARG A 480 9.00 21.25 -46.41
N GLY A 481 9.52 22.40 -46.00
CA GLY A 481 10.48 22.50 -44.89
C GLY A 481 9.78 22.68 -43.54
N PHE A 482 10.17 21.93 -42.51
CA PHE A 482 9.60 22.04 -41.16
C PHE A 482 10.63 21.78 -40.06
N TYR A 483 10.43 22.32 -38.85
CA TYR A 483 11.36 22.18 -37.73
C TYR A 483 10.78 21.28 -36.63
N VAL A 484 11.58 20.32 -36.16
CA VAL A 484 11.24 19.40 -35.07
C VAL A 484 12.33 19.47 -34.00
N SER A 485 11.98 19.24 -32.73
CA SER A 485 12.97 19.21 -31.65
C SER A 485 13.96 18.05 -31.85
N VAL A 486 15.21 18.28 -31.46
CA VAL A 486 16.25 17.24 -31.50
C VAL A 486 15.85 16.01 -30.67
N ASP A 487 15.22 16.24 -29.52
CA ASP A 487 14.78 15.17 -28.61
C ASP A 487 13.69 14.28 -29.25
N SER A 488 12.73 14.88 -29.97
CA SER A 488 11.69 14.13 -30.70
C SER A 488 12.26 13.25 -31.80
N VAL A 489 13.33 13.71 -32.49
CA VAL A 489 14.01 12.89 -33.51
C VAL A 489 14.78 11.74 -32.88
N TYR A 490 15.46 11.97 -31.74
CA TYR A 490 16.14 10.89 -31.03
C TYR A 490 15.17 9.83 -30.49
N GLN A 491 14.02 10.23 -29.93
CA GLN A 491 12.99 9.29 -29.47
C GLN A 491 12.51 8.35 -30.58
N VAL A 492 12.26 8.86 -31.79
CA VAL A 492 11.82 8.05 -32.94
C VAL A 492 12.93 7.12 -33.44
N LEU A 493 14.19 7.57 -33.43
CA LEU A 493 15.33 6.73 -33.81
C LEU A 493 15.61 5.63 -32.76
N GLU A 494 15.40 5.92 -31.48
CA GLU A 494 15.53 4.96 -30.38
C GLU A 494 14.42 3.91 -30.41
N GLN A 495 13.17 4.32 -30.69
CA GLN A 495 12.07 3.39 -31.00
C GLN A 495 12.40 2.48 -32.19
N LYS A 496 12.90 3.04 -33.30
CA LYS A 496 13.25 2.25 -34.48
C LYS A 496 14.39 1.25 -34.20
N LYS A 497 15.39 1.65 -33.41
CA LYS A 497 16.46 0.76 -32.96
C LYS A 497 15.90 -0.39 -32.11
N LEU A 498 15.00 -0.09 -31.17
CA LEU A 498 14.30 -1.10 -30.37
C LEU A 498 13.41 -2.04 -31.21
N GLU A 499 12.79 -1.55 -32.28
CA GLU A 499 12.04 -2.38 -33.24
C GLU A 499 12.96 -3.28 -34.08
N GLU A 500 14.10 -2.77 -34.55
CA GLU A 500 15.10 -3.54 -35.28
C GLU A 500 15.73 -4.65 -34.39
N GLU A 501 16.03 -4.32 -33.14
CA GLU A 501 16.49 -5.27 -32.11
C GLU A 501 15.39 -6.30 -31.78
N ARG A 502 14.12 -5.89 -31.66
CA ARG A 502 12.96 -6.81 -31.49
C ARG A 502 12.80 -7.76 -32.68
N LEU A 503 12.96 -7.27 -33.91
CA LEU A 503 12.82 -8.07 -35.12
C LEU A 503 13.98 -9.07 -35.27
N GLN A 504 15.20 -8.69 -34.85
CA GLN A 504 16.32 -9.62 -34.70
C GLN A 504 16.08 -10.64 -33.59
N GLY A 505 15.48 -10.25 -32.46
CA GLY A 505 15.08 -11.14 -31.38
C GLY A 505 14.07 -12.21 -31.81
N ARG A 506 12.99 -11.83 -32.51
CA ARG A 506 12.01 -12.78 -33.06
C ARG A 506 12.66 -13.76 -34.05
N LYS A 507 13.48 -13.26 -34.99
CA LYS A 507 14.26 -14.09 -35.92
C LYS A 507 15.32 -14.97 -35.25
N ALA A 508 15.70 -14.69 -34.00
CA ALA A 508 16.58 -15.57 -33.21
C ALA A 508 15.80 -16.69 -32.50
N ILE A 509 14.54 -16.42 -32.11
CA ILE A 509 13.62 -17.44 -31.58
C ILE A 509 13.20 -18.41 -32.71
N ASP A 510 12.84 -17.90 -33.89
CA ASP A 510 12.51 -18.72 -35.07
C ASP A 510 13.71 -19.54 -35.59
N ARG A 511 14.95 -19.18 -35.21
CA ARG A 511 16.18 -19.95 -35.51
C ARG A 511 16.54 -20.97 -34.43
N LEU A 512 15.81 -21.01 -33.32
CA LEU A 512 15.94 -22.03 -32.29
C LEU A 512 14.95 -23.18 -32.53
N GLU A 513 14.79 -23.61 -33.80
CA GLU A 513 14.21 -24.92 -34.16
C GLU A 513 15.18 -26.08 -33.82
N SER A 514 15.69 -26.06 -32.59
CA SER A 514 16.33 -27.16 -31.88
C SER A 514 16.48 -26.75 -30.41
N VAL A 515 15.36 -26.52 -29.73
CA VAL A 515 15.38 -26.37 -28.26
C VAL A 515 15.73 -27.75 -27.70
N GLU A 516 16.97 -27.90 -27.25
CA GLU A 516 17.38 -29.02 -26.39
C GLU A 516 16.43 -29.07 -25.18
N ASP A 517 16.03 -30.26 -24.72
CA ASP A 517 15.00 -30.45 -23.68
C ASP A 517 15.32 -29.78 -22.31
N ASN A 518 16.49 -29.15 -22.16
CA ASN A 518 16.98 -28.54 -20.95
C ASN A 518 16.75 -27.01 -20.93
N LEU A 519 16.28 -26.50 -19.79
CA LEU A 519 16.14 -25.06 -19.55
C LEU A 519 17.48 -24.33 -19.67
N PRO A 520 17.50 -23.06 -20.11
CA PRO A 520 18.73 -22.27 -20.08
C PRO A 520 19.24 -22.16 -18.64
N PRO A 521 20.56 -22.33 -18.40
CA PRO A 521 21.10 -22.23 -17.05
C PRO A 521 20.90 -20.82 -16.49
N LEU A 522 20.79 -20.74 -15.16
CA LEU A 522 20.70 -19.47 -14.45
C LEU A 522 21.93 -18.60 -14.79
N LYS A 523 21.69 -17.35 -15.17
CA LYS A 523 22.67 -16.43 -15.76
C LYS A 523 22.72 -15.10 -15.03
N LEU A 524 23.71 -14.30 -15.42
CA LEU A 524 23.89 -12.89 -15.05
C LEU A 524 22.57 -12.07 -15.15
N PRO A 525 22.43 -11.00 -14.36
CA PRO A 525 21.19 -10.24 -14.24
C PRO A 525 20.72 -9.61 -15.56
N ILE A 526 19.42 -9.69 -15.84
CA ILE A 526 18.77 -9.08 -16.99
C ILE A 526 18.27 -7.68 -16.60
N LEU A 527 19.05 -6.64 -16.89
CA LEU A 527 18.83 -5.28 -16.38
C LEU A 527 18.26 -4.32 -17.42
N GLY A 528 17.44 -3.37 -16.95
CA GLY A 528 16.88 -2.26 -17.72
C GLY A 528 15.37 -2.32 -17.92
N GLN A 529 14.85 -1.35 -18.67
CA GLN A 529 13.47 -1.37 -19.17
C GLN A 529 13.29 -2.45 -20.25
N ASN A 530 12.06 -2.95 -20.41
CA ASN A 530 11.75 -4.10 -21.24
C ASN A 530 12.59 -5.33 -20.83
N LYS A 531 12.67 -5.59 -19.52
CA LYS A 531 13.21 -6.83 -18.93
C LYS A 531 12.24 -7.40 -17.90
N GLY A 532 12.30 -8.71 -17.70
CA GLY A 532 11.33 -9.44 -16.90
C GLY A 532 10.05 -9.76 -17.69
N ILE A 533 8.90 -9.73 -17.01
CA ILE A 533 7.60 -10.06 -17.59
C ILE A 533 6.82 -8.77 -17.86
N GLU A 534 6.35 -8.58 -19.10
CA GLU A 534 5.49 -7.45 -19.47
C GLU A 534 4.09 -7.62 -18.89
N GLY A 535 3.68 -6.73 -17.99
CA GLY A 535 2.38 -6.83 -17.34
C GLY A 535 1.20 -6.64 -18.29
N ASP A 536 0.14 -7.40 -18.05
CA ASP A 536 -1.19 -7.32 -18.63
C ASP A 536 -2.18 -6.72 -17.60
N SER A 537 -3.43 -6.47 -18.01
CA SER A 537 -4.48 -6.02 -17.11
C SER A 537 -4.73 -7.05 -16.01
N ASN A 538 -4.62 -6.61 -14.75
CA ASN A 538 -4.82 -7.43 -13.56
C ASN A 538 -3.88 -8.66 -13.47
N SER A 539 -2.68 -8.64 -14.06
CA SER A 539 -1.74 -9.78 -14.01
C SER A 539 -0.59 -9.64 -13.01
N CYS A 540 -0.37 -8.47 -12.40
CA CYS A 540 0.84 -8.19 -11.61
C CYS A 540 1.09 -9.20 -10.46
N TYR A 541 0.02 -9.75 -9.86
CA TYR A 541 0.11 -10.84 -8.88
C TYR A 541 0.81 -12.10 -9.44
N MET A 542 0.56 -12.42 -10.71
CA MET A 542 1.12 -13.57 -11.42
C MET A 542 2.50 -13.24 -11.97
N ASP A 543 2.67 -12.07 -12.59
CA ASP A 543 3.94 -11.64 -13.19
C ASP A 543 5.07 -11.65 -12.14
N ALA A 544 4.84 -10.98 -11.01
CA ALA A 544 5.84 -10.87 -9.96
C ALA A 544 6.07 -12.20 -9.23
N THR A 545 5.05 -13.04 -9.09
CA THR A 545 5.20 -14.39 -8.48
C THR A 545 6.00 -15.34 -9.38
N ILE A 546 5.69 -15.39 -10.69
CA ILE A 546 6.46 -16.18 -11.66
C ILE A 546 7.91 -15.69 -11.75
N PHE A 547 8.13 -14.37 -11.68
CA PHE A 547 9.48 -13.80 -11.65
C PHE A 547 10.25 -14.23 -10.38
N CYS A 548 9.62 -14.18 -9.19
CA CYS A 548 10.21 -14.72 -7.95
C CYS A 548 10.56 -16.21 -8.07
N MET A 549 9.67 -17.03 -8.63
CA MET A 549 9.85 -18.48 -8.73
C MET A 549 10.95 -18.87 -9.72
N PHE A 550 10.96 -18.29 -10.92
CA PHE A 550 11.71 -18.87 -12.05
C PHE A 550 12.85 -18.01 -12.60
N ALA A 551 12.95 -16.72 -12.27
CA ALA A 551 13.99 -15.86 -12.87
C ALA A 551 15.41 -16.30 -12.50
N TYR A 552 15.64 -16.59 -11.20
CA TYR A 552 16.98 -16.84 -10.63
C TYR A 552 17.07 -18.00 -9.65
N SER A 553 16.01 -18.81 -9.51
CA SER A 553 16.05 -20.07 -8.75
C SER A 553 15.55 -21.22 -9.62
N ASN A 554 16.06 -22.42 -9.38
CA ASN A 554 15.72 -23.67 -10.05
C ASN A 554 14.81 -24.57 -9.18
N VAL A 555 14.50 -24.20 -7.93
CA VAL A 555 13.77 -25.07 -6.98
C VAL A 555 12.33 -25.39 -7.42
N PHE A 556 11.81 -24.67 -8.41
CA PHE A 556 10.52 -24.89 -9.05
C PHE A 556 10.59 -25.60 -10.41
N ASP A 557 11.78 -25.91 -10.95
CA ASP A 557 11.92 -26.43 -12.31
C ASP A 557 11.27 -27.81 -12.49
N SER A 558 11.21 -28.60 -11.41
CA SER A 558 10.50 -29.88 -11.37
C SER A 558 9.00 -29.75 -11.68
N LEU A 559 8.36 -28.62 -11.33
CA LEU A 559 6.95 -28.33 -11.67
C LEU A 559 6.72 -28.33 -13.19
N LEU A 560 7.70 -27.85 -13.95
CA LEU A 560 7.63 -27.80 -15.41
C LEU A 560 7.66 -29.21 -16.03
N ASN A 561 8.21 -30.19 -15.31
CA ASN A 561 8.53 -31.53 -15.81
C ASN A 561 7.66 -32.65 -15.22
N VAL A 562 6.63 -32.32 -14.42
CA VAL A 562 5.68 -33.32 -13.86
C VAL A 562 4.97 -34.06 -14.99
N GLU A 563 5.08 -35.40 -15.02
CA GLU A 563 4.35 -36.21 -16.00
C GLU A 563 2.84 -36.16 -15.76
N THR A 564 2.06 -35.97 -16.84
CA THR A 564 0.60 -35.95 -16.77
C THR A 564 0.00 -36.35 -18.11
N GLU A 565 -1.15 -37.04 -18.11
CA GLU A 565 -1.88 -37.33 -19.34
C GLU A 565 -2.91 -36.23 -19.70
N LYS A 566 -3.22 -35.33 -18.75
CA LYS A 566 -4.24 -34.28 -18.94
C LYS A 566 -3.76 -33.24 -19.96
N LYS A 567 -4.36 -33.24 -21.16
CA LYS A 567 -4.03 -32.31 -22.26
C LYS A 567 -3.97 -30.82 -21.86
N PRO A 568 -4.91 -30.26 -21.06
CA PRO A 568 -4.80 -28.87 -20.61
C PRO A 568 -3.57 -28.61 -19.73
N LEU A 569 -3.20 -29.58 -18.89
CA LEU A 569 -2.04 -29.47 -18.00
C LEU A 569 -0.72 -29.56 -18.76
N LYS A 570 -0.60 -30.48 -19.73
CA LYS A 570 0.53 -30.49 -20.68
C LYS A 570 0.69 -29.15 -21.40
N GLN A 571 -0.42 -28.53 -21.82
CA GLN A 571 -0.39 -27.22 -22.50
C GLN A 571 0.03 -26.10 -21.55
N LEU A 572 -0.43 -26.12 -20.29
CA LEU A 572 -0.02 -25.16 -19.26
C LEU A 572 1.49 -25.25 -18.97
N GLN A 573 2.02 -26.46 -18.77
CA GLN A 573 3.46 -26.70 -18.59
C GLN A 573 4.26 -26.24 -19.79
N LYS A 574 3.80 -26.57 -21.01
CA LYS A 574 4.48 -26.18 -22.24
C LYS A 574 4.62 -24.66 -22.34
N LEU A 575 3.53 -23.91 -22.14
CA LEU A 575 3.55 -22.46 -22.14
C LEU A 575 4.44 -21.88 -21.04
N LEU A 576 4.38 -22.42 -19.82
CA LEU A 576 5.21 -21.95 -18.72
C LEU A 576 6.70 -22.21 -18.99
N ARG A 577 7.06 -23.41 -19.47
CA ARG A 577 8.44 -23.79 -19.78
C ARG A 577 9.00 -23.01 -20.96
N GLU A 578 8.35 -23.05 -22.12
CA GLU A 578 8.90 -22.57 -23.40
C GLU A 578 8.69 -21.07 -23.61
N ASN A 579 7.48 -20.57 -23.37
CA ASN A 579 7.13 -19.18 -23.66
C ASN A 579 7.51 -18.19 -22.54
N ILE A 580 7.71 -18.69 -21.31
CA ILE A 580 7.96 -17.85 -20.13
C ILE A 580 9.33 -18.14 -19.51
N VAL A 581 9.54 -19.30 -18.89
CA VAL A 581 10.77 -19.58 -18.12
C VAL A 581 12.02 -19.63 -19.02
N HIS A 582 11.95 -20.30 -20.16
CA HIS A 582 13.04 -20.32 -21.14
C HIS A 582 13.35 -18.90 -21.66
N VAL A 583 12.33 -18.09 -21.99
CA VAL A 583 12.52 -16.70 -22.45
C VAL A 583 13.12 -15.82 -21.36
N LEU A 584 12.66 -15.96 -20.11
CA LEU A 584 13.13 -15.21 -18.94
C LEU A 584 14.60 -15.49 -18.61
N ARG A 585 15.05 -16.75 -18.75
CA ARG A 585 16.45 -17.20 -18.57
C ARG A 585 17.32 -17.09 -19.84
N SER A 586 16.72 -16.70 -20.97
CA SER A 586 17.45 -16.46 -22.22
C SER A 586 18.22 -15.14 -22.17
N LYS A 587 19.05 -14.87 -23.21
CA LYS A 587 19.68 -13.55 -23.38
C LYS A 587 18.68 -12.42 -23.63
N ILE A 588 17.45 -12.73 -24.04
CA ILE A 588 16.40 -11.75 -24.32
C ILE A 588 15.86 -11.20 -22.99
N GLY A 589 15.52 -12.08 -22.05
CA GLY A 589 15.09 -11.71 -20.70
C GLY A 589 13.83 -10.84 -20.67
N PHE A 590 12.95 -10.98 -21.66
CA PHE A 590 11.73 -10.18 -21.82
C PHE A 590 10.59 -11.07 -22.33
N VAL A 591 9.55 -11.24 -21.51
CA VAL A 591 8.36 -12.03 -21.84
C VAL A 591 7.24 -11.07 -22.24
N GLU A 592 6.73 -11.20 -23.47
CA GLU A 592 5.60 -10.38 -23.96
C GLU A 592 4.27 -10.75 -23.27
N ARG A 593 3.39 -9.76 -23.07
CA ARG A 593 2.09 -9.91 -22.36
C ARG A 593 1.25 -11.10 -22.83
N ASP A 594 1.32 -11.40 -24.13
CA ASP A 594 0.52 -12.44 -24.77
C ASP A 594 0.81 -13.83 -24.18
N ALA A 595 2.06 -14.10 -23.75
CA ALA A 595 2.42 -15.36 -23.11
C ALA A 595 1.64 -15.55 -21.79
N LEU A 596 1.48 -14.49 -21.00
CA LEU A 596 0.74 -14.50 -19.74
C LEU A 596 -0.77 -14.58 -19.98
N TYR A 597 -1.31 -13.89 -20.98
CA TYR A 597 -2.72 -14.03 -21.37
C TYR A 597 -3.08 -15.48 -21.77
N HIS A 598 -2.20 -16.13 -22.55
CA HIS A 598 -2.36 -17.54 -22.91
C HIS A 598 -2.20 -18.48 -21.71
N LEU A 599 -1.25 -18.19 -20.80
CA LEU A 599 -1.06 -18.93 -19.55
C LEU A 599 -2.32 -18.86 -18.68
N ARG A 600 -2.86 -17.67 -18.41
CA ARG A 600 -4.12 -17.46 -17.65
C ARG A 600 -5.29 -18.19 -18.29
N THR A 601 -5.39 -18.16 -19.62
CA THR A 601 -6.43 -18.88 -20.37
C THR A 601 -6.31 -20.40 -20.22
N GLN A 602 -5.10 -20.97 -20.21
CA GLN A 602 -4.91 -22.41 -19.98
C GLN A 602 -5.04 -22.79 -18.51
N LEU A 603 -4.62 -21.93 -17.58
CA LEU A 603 -4.81 -22.13 -16.14
C LEU A 603 -6.30 -22.21 -15.80
N SER A 604 -7.11 -21.33 -16.40
CA SER A 604 -8.58 -21.34 -16.27
C SER A 604 -9.20 -22.65 -16.77
N LYS A 605 -8.67 -23.22 -17.88
CA LYS A 605 -9.12 -24.52 -18.42
C LYS A 605 -8.64 -25.71 -17.60
N ALA A 606 -7.45 -25.63 -17.01
CA ALA A 606 -6.86 -26.70 -16.21
C ALA A 606 -7.51 -26.80 -14.82
N THR A 607 -7.81 -25.67 -14.20
CA THR A 607 -8.51 -25.57 -12.90
C THR A 607 -10.03 -25.70 -13.02
N GLY A 608 -10.60 -25.30 -14.16
CA GLY A 608 -12.05 -25.10 -14.30
C GLY A 608 -12.55 -23.75 -13.77
N ASP A 609 -11.68 -22.93 -13.16
CA ASP A 609 -12.01 -21.60 -12.66
C ASP A 609 -11.77 -20.54 -13.76
N SER A 610 -12.86 -20.05 -14.36
CA SER A 610 -12.82 -19.00 -15.38
C SER A 610 -12.30 -17.65 -14.85
N THR A 611 -12.28 -17.43 -13.54
CA THR A 611 -11.91 -16.15 -12.95
C THR A 611 -10.41 -15.85 -13.04
N PHE A 612 -9.53 -16.85 -13.21
CA PHE A 612 -8.09 -16.63 -13.49
C PHE A 612 -7.83 -15.81 -14.77
N LYS A 613 -8.74 -15.87 -15.74
CA LYS A 613 -8.62 -15.12 -16.99
C LYS A 613 -9.00 -13.64 -16.82
N ASP A 614 -10.17 -13.37 -16.24
CA ASP A 614 -10.81 -12.05 -16.33
C ASP A 614 -10.89 -11.29 -14.99
N VAL A 615 -10.51 -11.92 -13.86
CA VAL A 615 -10.54 -11.33 -12.51
C VAL A 615 -9.12 -11.17 -11.95
N GLU A 616 -8.91 -10.14 -11.13
CA GLU A 616 -7.67 -9.92 -10.38
C GLU A 616 -7.62 -10.84 -9.16
N LYS A 617 -6.70 -11.79 -9.17
CA LYS A 617 -6.45 -12.76 -8.08
C LYS A 617 -5.30 -12.27 -7.19
N ASP A 618 -4.97 -13.04 -6.16
CA ASP A 618 -3.72 -12.87 -5.41
C ASP A 618 -2.71 -14.03 -5.64
N PRO A 619 -1.45 -13.90 -5.19
CA PRO A 619 -0.45 -14.96 -5.30
C PRO A 619 -0.82 -16.25 -4.56
N THR A 620 -1.61 -16.19 -3.49
CA THR A 620 -2.03 -17.37 -2.73
C THR A 620 -2.98 -18.23 -3.56
N GLU A 621 -3.97 -17.60 -4.21
CA GLU A 621 -4.87 -18.29 -5.15
C GLU A 621 -4.10 -18.93 -6.32
N PHE A 622 -3.11 -18.22 -6.88
CA PHE A 622 -2.27 -18.74 -7.96
C PHE A 622 -1.39 -19.93 -7.52
N LEU A 623 -0.70 -19.80 -6.39
CA LEU A 623 0.18 -20.84 -5.86
C LEU A 623 -0.63 -22.09 -5.46
N ARG A 624 -1.81 -21.94 -4.84
CA ARG A 624 -2.70 -23.08 -4.55
C ARG A 624 -3.26 -23.74 -5.81
N ALA A 625 -3.50 -22.98 -6.88
CA ALA A 625 -3.86 -23.56 -8.17
C ALA A 625 -2.72 -24.38 -8.77
N LEU A 626 -1.46 -23.91 -8.70
CA LEU A 626 -0.29 -24.69 -9.11
C LEU A 626 -0.13 -25.95 -8.25
N GLU A 627 -0.28 -25.82 -6.92
CA GLU A 627 -0.22 -26.93 -5.98
C GLU A 627 -1.22 -28.05 -6.35
N GLY A 628 -2.50 -27.72 -6.49
CA GLY A 628 -3.56 -28.69 -6.80
C GLY A 628 -3.48 -29.26 -8.22
N LEU A 629 -2.92 -28.52 -9.18
CA LEU A 629 -2.74 -29.01 -10.55
C LEU A 629 -1.55 -29.96 -10.70
N PHE A 630 -0.43 -29.67 -10.02
CA PHE A 630 0.83 -30.41 -10.17
C PHE A 630 1.12 -31.38 -9.02
N ASN A 631 0.24 -31.44 -8.01
CA ASN A 631 0.51 -32.11 -6.72
C ASN A 631 1.83 -31.61 -6.09
N PHE A 632 2.11 -30.31 -6.26
CA PHE A 632 3.40 -29.70 -5.98
C PHE A 632 3.41 -29.04 -4.60
N ALA A 633 3.56 -29.87 -3.58
CA ALA A 633 3.42 -29.49 -2.18
C ALA A 633 4.65 -29.97 -1.36
N PRO A 634 5.78 -29.23 -1.41
CA PRO A 634 7.03 -29.63 -0.77
C PRO A 634 7.04 -29.45 0.75
N LEU A 635 6.18 -28.59 1.30
CA LEU A 635 6.02 -28.44 2.75
C LEU A 635 5.12 -29.56 3.26
N LYS A 636 5.67 -30.47 4.06
CA LYS A 636 4.94 -31.63 4.59
C LYS A 636 4.82 -31.50 6.11
N THR A 637 3.60 -31.50 6.62
CA THR A 637 3.27 -31.35 8.04
C THR A 637 2.45 -32.53 8.55
N ILE A 638 2.57 -32.83 9.85
CA ILE A 638 1.87 -33.91 10.55
C ILE A 638 1.14 -33.32 11.76
N ALA A 639 -0.13 -33.69 11.95
CA ALA A 639 -0.91 -33.33 13.13
C ALA A 639 -0.33 -33.98 14.42
N PRO A 640 -0.49 -33.36 15.61
CA PRO A 640 0.16 -33.83 16.83
C PRO A 640 -0.30 -35.20 17.31
N ASP A 641 -1.62 -35.44 17.23
CA ASP A 641 -2.33 -36.48 17.99
C ASP A 641 -2.49 -37.80 17.23
N GLN A 642 -1.57 -38.09 16.29
CA GLN A 642 -1.69 -39.25 15.38
C GLN A 642 -0.51 -40.22 15.52
N PRO A 643 -0.78 -41.55 15.46
CA PRO A 643 0.23 -42.56 15.74
C PRO A 643 1.38 -42.56 14.71
N PRO A 644 2.61 -42.92 15.11
CA PRO A 644 3.81 -42.84 14.25
C PRO A 644 3.78 -43.75 13.00
N ASN A 645 2.82 -44.68 12.92
CA ASN A 645 2.54 -45.48 11.72
C ASN A 645 1.49 -44.80 10.82
N ALA A 646 1.54 -43.47 10.71
CA ALA A 646 0.63 -42.67 9.90
C ALA A 646 0.62 -43.16 8.44
N THR A 647 -0.54 -43.63 7.97
CA THR A 647 -0.79 -43.86 6.56
C THR A 647 -0.66 -42.54 5.79
N ALA A 648 -0.37 -42.61 4.48
CA ALA A 648 -0.14 -41.44 3.63
C ALA A 648 -1.29 -40.40 3.62
N SER A 649 -2.46 -40.77 4.13
CA SER A 649 -3.64 -39.92 4.38
C SER A 649 -3.44 -38.81 5.42
N ASN A 650 -2.45 -38.92 6.31
CA ASN A 650 -2.36 -38.08 7.52
C ASN A 650 -1.24 -37.01 7.45
N ILE A 651 -0.59 -36.86 6.30
CA ILE A 651 0.39 -35.80 6.05
C ILE A 651 -0.34 -34.67 5.31
N THR A 652 -0.43 -33.49 5.94
CA THR A 652 -0.89 -32.30 5.24
C THR A 652 0.26 -31.75 4.42
N THR A 653 0.06 -31.63 3.12
CA THR A 653 1.05 -31.03 2.21
C THR A 653 0.59 -29.63 1.84
N ASN A 654 1.52 -28.68 1.76
CA ASN A 654 1.25 -27.30 1.33
C ASN A 654 2.38 -26.81 0.37
N ILE A 655 2.10 -25.80 -0.45
CA ILE A 655 3.13 -25.05 -1.18
C ILE A 655 3.72 -23.87 -0.39
N MET A 656 2.99 -23.37 0.61
CA MET A 656 3.35 -22.21 1.43
C MET A 656 2.88 -22.37 2.89
N TRP A 657 3.45 -21.59 3.80
CA TRP A 657 2.96 -21.45 5.18
C TRP A 657 2.34 -20.07 5.38
N GLU A 658 1.03 -20.03 5.62
CA GLU A 658 0.29 -18.82 5.97
C GLU A 658 0.39 -18.58 7.48
N MET A 659 1.11 -17.53 7.87
CA MET A 659 1.32 -17.20 9.29
C MET A 659 0.15 -16.40 9.85
N PHE A 660 -0.10 -16.61 11.14
CA PHE A 660 -1.05 -15.85 11.95
C PHE A 660 -0.31 -15.26 13.16
N ASP A 661 -0.80 -14.12 13.68
CA ASP A 661 -0.26 -13.51 14.89
C ASP A 661 -1.13 -13.89 16.10
N ALA A 662 -0.57 -14.70 17.00
CA ALA A 662 -1.22 -15.08 18.26
C ALA A 662 -0.97 -14.10 19.41
N ASN A 663 -0.02 -13.16 19.27
CA ASN A 663 0.40 -12.29 20.38
C ASN A 663 0.75 -10.86 19.90
N PRO A 664 -0.27 -10.07 19.52
CA PRO A 664 -0.10 -8.72 18.96
C PRO A 664 0.26 -7.70 20.05
N ASN A 665 1.50 -7.74 20.54
CA ASN A 665 2.06 -6.83 21.56
C ASN A 665 2.27 -5.39 21.06
N ASN A 666 1.46 -4.91 20.11
CA ASN A 666 1.63 -3.61 19.43
C ASN A 666 3.06 -3.37 18.90
N LEU A 667 3.75 -4.43 18.46
CA LEU A 667 5.12 -4.35 17.95
C LEU A 667 5.12 -3.64 16.59
N LEU A 668 5.76 -2.47 16.55
CA LEU A 668 5.92 -1.66 15.32
C LEU A 668 6.74 -2.37 14.24
N SER A 669 7.62 -3.30 14.63
CA SER A 669 8.51 -4.03 13.72
C SER A 669 8.88 -5.40 14.29
N THR A 670 8.99 -6.42 13.45
CA THR A 670 9.46 -7.76 13.86
C THR A 670 10.16 -8.49 12.72
N ASN A 671 10.87 -9.57 13.03
CA ASN A 671 11.54 -10.47 12.07
C ASN A 671 10.57 -11.53 11.54
N ILE A 672 10.64 -11.86 10.26
CA ILE A 672 9.75 -12.86 9.65
C ILE A 672 9.97 -14.26 10.23
N ALA A 673 11.21 -14.59 10.61
CA ALA A 673 11.52 -15.83 11.32
C ALA A 673 10.86 -15.89 12.71
N SER A 674 10.73 -14.75 13.41
CA SER A 674 10.05 -14.69 14.71
C SER A 674 8.54 -14.90 14.57
N ILE A 675 7.91 -14.31 13.54
CA ILE A 675 6.49 -14.58 13.23
C ILE A 675 6.30 -16.07 12.93
N PHE A 676 7.18 -16.65 12.11
CA PHE A 676 7.10 -18.05 11.72
C PHE A 676 7.24 -19.02 12.90
N LEU A 677 8.23 -18.78 13.78
CA LEU A 677 8.44 -19.61 14.97
C LEU A 677 7.28 -19.50 15.97
N ASN A 678 6.68 -18.32 16.14
CA ASN A 678 5.50 -18.14 16.98
C ASN A 678 4.26 -18.84 16.38
N SER A 679 4.06 -18.73 15.06
CA SER A 679 2.99 -19.42 14.33
C SER A 679 3.13 -20.96 14.43
N LEU A 680 4.37 -21.47 14.43
CA LEU A 680 4.69 -22.88 14.68
C LEU A 680 4.50 -23.33 16.13
N SER A 681 4.62 -22.45 17.14
CA SER A 681 4.40 -22.86 18.53
C SER A 681 2.92 -22.99 18.90
N GLU A 682 2.04 -22.33 18.14
CA GLU A 682 0.60 -22.25 18.40
C GLU A 682 -0.22 -23.25 17.56
N ILE A 683 0.25 -23.64 16.37
CA ILE A 683 -0.24 -24.86 15.69
C ILE A 683 0.68 -26.01 16.09
N PRO A 684 0.21 -27.04 16.82
CA PRO A 684 1.02 -28.19 17.22
C PRO A 684 1.37 -29.17 16.07
N ALA A 685 1.57 -28.67 14.84
CA ALA A 685 1.93 -29.44 13.66
C ALA A 685 3.46 -29.57 13.51
N LYS A 686 3.91 -30.75 13.04
CA LYS A 686 5.33 -31.08 12.91
C LYS A 686 5.75 -31.17 11.45
N LEU A 687 6.90 -30.60 11.04
CA LEU A 687 7.46 -30.85 9.71
C LEU A 687 7.87 -32.33 9.59
N ALA A 688 7.31 -33.03 8.60
CA ALA A 688 7.66 -34.42 8.29
C ALA A 688 9.05 -34.53 7.65
N THR A 689 9.41 -33.53 6.84
CA THR A 689 10.67 -33.42 6.10
C THR A 689 11.03 -31.95 5.95
N ILE A 690 12.33 -31.64 5.92
CA ILE A 690 12.79 -30.29 5.58
C ILE A 690 12.52 -30.03 4.10
N PRO A 691 11.79 -28.97 3.74
CA PRO A 691 11.41 -28.74 2.36
C PRO A 691 12.60 -28.15 1.57
N PRO A 692 12.71 -28.43 0.25
CA PRO A 692 13.75 -27.85 -0.61
C PRO A 692 13.65 -26.31 -0.71
N PHE A 693 12.44 -25.77 -0.56
CA PHE A 693 12.17 -24.34 -0.41
C PHE A 693 11.00 -24.13 0.54
N LEU A 694 10.86 -22.91 1.09
CA LEU A 694 9.79 -22.51 1.98
C LEU A 694 9.27 -21.13 1.55
N ILE A 695 7.96 -21.03 1.31
CA ILE A 695 7.28 -19.75 1.06
C ILE A 695 6.54 -19.38 2.35
N LEU A 696 6.93 -18.26 2.97
CA LEU A 696 6.27 -17.71 4.15
C LEU A 696 5.36 -16.55 3.76
N VAL A 697 4.07 -16.62 4.11
CA VAL A 697 3.11 -15.53 3.88
C VAL A 697 2.90 -14.75 5.18
N ALA A 698 3.19 -13.45 5.17
CA ALA A 698 3.03 -12.58 6.33
C ALA A 698 1.55 -12.41 6.73
N PRO A 699 1.25 -12.33 8.05
CA PRO A 699 -0.12 -12.17 8.53
C PRO A 699 -0.71 -10.83 8.08
N ARG A 700 -1.86 -10.91 7.40
CA ARG A 700 -2.63 -9.77 6.89
C ARG A 700 -4.12 -10.07 7.05
N HIS A 701 -4.90 -9.06 7.42
CA HIS A 701 -6.36 -9.18 7.54
C HIS A 701 -7.05 -8.89 6.20
N THR A 702 -6.49 -7.99 5.40
CA THR A 702 -6.90 -7.69 4.02
C THR A 702 -5.67 -7.34 3.18
N ARG A 703 -5.81 -7.12 1.86
CA ARG A 703 -4.68 -6.69 0.99
C ARG A 703 -4.00 -5.41 1.50
N SER A 704 -4.76 -4.52 2.14
CA SER A 704 -4.32 -3.26 2.74
C SER A 704 -3.97 -3.33 4.24
N GLU A 705 -4.64 -4.18 5.02
CA GLU A 705 -4.46 -4.26 6.48
C GLU A 705 -3.43 -5.33 6.86
N ARG A 706 -2.29 -4.87 7.36
CA ARG A 706 -1.16 -5.70 7.83
C ARG A 706 -1.18 -5.80 9.35
N SER A 707 -0.80 -6.95 9.89
CA SER A 707 -0.66 -7.13 11.35
C SER A 707 0.57 -6.40 11.91
N TYR A 708 1.59 -6.13 11.08
CA TYR A 708 2.80 -5.37 11.46
C TYR A 708 3.03 -4.17 10.54
N ARG A 709 3.54 -3.06 11.10
CA ARG A 709 3.90 -1.85 10.34
C ARG A 709 5.18 -2.06 9.51
N TYR A 710 6.14 -2.82 10.05
CA TYR A 710 7.35 -3.24 9.35
C TYR A 710 7.69 -4.71 9.63
N ILE A 711 8.19 -5.42 8.61
CA ILE A 711 8.68 -6.79 8.70
C ILE A 711 10.12 -6.82 8.19
N ILE A 712 11.03 -7.40 8.99
CA ILE A 712 12.43 -7.61 8.62
C ILE A 712 12.53 -8.99 7.94
N PRO A 713 12.90 -9.06 6.65
CA PRO A 713 13.23 -10.34 6.00
C PRO A 713 14.56 -10.88 6.54
N ASP A 714 14.52 -12.01 7.22
CA ASP A 714 15.73 -12.68 7.70
C ASP A 714 16.52 -13.26 6.53
N ARG A 715 17.84 -13.03 6.49
CA ARG A 715 18.74 -13.48 5.41
C ARG A 715 18.77 -15.00 5.29
N GLN A 716 18.67 -15.68 6.42
CA GLN A 716 18.64 -17.13 6.56
C GLN A 716 17.65 -17.51 7.65
N ILE A 717 16.85 -18.55 7.41
CA ILE A 717 16.09 -19.24 8.46
C ILE A 717 16.81 -20.56 8.74
N ALA A 718 17.18 -20.76 10.01
CA ALA A 718 17.67 -22.05 10.48
C ALA A 718 16.46 -22.92 10.86
N LEU A 719 16.22 -23.97 10.08
CA LEU A 719 15.34 -25.06 10.49
C LEU A 719 16.21 -26.13 11.16
N ASP A 720 15.70 -26.74 12.22
CA ASP A 720 16.28 -27.97 12.74
C ASP A 720 15.18 -29.01 12.94
N ASN A 721 15.61 -30.26 13.14
CA ASN A 721 14.68 -31.38 13.31
C ASN A 721 13.87 -31.31 14.62
N ARG A 722 14.01 -30.25 15.46
CA ARG A 722 13.30 -30.09 16.75
C ARG A 722 11.85 -29.68 16.62
N ILE A 723 11.39 -29.51 15.39
CA ILE A 723 9.97 -29.54 15.06
C ILE A 723 9.39 -30.95 15.39
N VAL A 724 10.24 -31.95 15.64
CA VAL A 724 9.95 -33.10 16.52
C VAL A 724 10.54 -32.86 17.91
N GLN A 725 9.71 -32.94 18.96
CA GLN A 725 10.19 -32.80 20.34
C GLN A 725 11.03 -34.02 20.76
N LEU A 726 12.36 -33.88 20.70
CA LEU A 726 13.30 -34.83 21.31
C LEU A 726 13.26 -34.67 22.83
N VAL A 727 12.81 -35.71 23.54
CA VAL A 727 12.73 -35.70 25.00
C VAL A 727 13.48 -36.90 25.57
N CYS A 728 14.34 -36.63 26.55
CA CYS A 728 15.00 -37.71 27.28
C CYS A 728 13.98 -38.39 28.22
N LEU A 729 13.68 -39.67 27.96
CA LEU A 729 12.68 -40.45 28.69
C LEU A 729 12.86 -40.40 30.21
N LYS A 730 14.08 -40.65 30.69
CA LYS A 730 14.38 -40.61 32.14
C LYS A 730 14.35 -39.19 32.72
N CYS A 731 14.70 -38.15 31.96
CA CYS A 731 14.67 -36.77 32.46
C CYS A 731 13.27 -36.32 32.89
N GLN A 732 12.22 -36.73 32.15
CA GLN A 732 10.83 -36.46 32.53
C GLN A 732 10.44 -37.19 33.82
N LEU A 733 10.86 -38.45 33.98
CA LEU A 733 10.49 -39.28 35.13
C LEU A 733 11.24 -38.90 36.42
N THR A 734 12.49 -38.42 36.31
CA THR A 734 13.33 -38.08 37.47
C THR A 734 13.49 -36.57 37.72
N ASN A 735 12.79 -35.74 36.94
CA ASN A 735 12.87 -34.27 36.96
C ASN A 735 14.32 -33.74 36.76
N HIS A 736 15.15 -34.50 36.04
CA HIS A 736 16.54 -34.21 35.76
C HIS A 736 16.67 -33.26 34.56
N ASN A 737 17.45 -32.19 34.70
CA ASN A 737 17.69 -31.24 33.61
C ASN A 737 18.72 -31.83 32.62
N PRO A 738 18.40 -32.00 31.32
CA PRO A 738 19.33 -32.59 30.34
C PRO A 738 20.66 -31.83 30.24
N ASP A 739 21.70 -32.55 29.81
CA ASP A 739 23.06 -32.04 29.68
C ASP A 739 23.10 -30.75 28.80
N ARG A 740 24.00 -29.80 29.12
CA ARG A 740 24.12 -28.52 28.38
C ARG A 740 24.49 -28.68 26.89
N ALA A 741 24.96 -29.87 26.48
CA ALA A 741 25.15 -30.23 25.08
C ALA A 741 23.86 -30.86 24.54
N ASN A 742 23.29 -30.33 23.46
CA ASN A 742 22.02 -30.76 22.85
C ASN A 742 22.12 -32.12 22.10
N ASP A 743 22.85 -33.09 22.66
CA ASP A 743 23.09 -34.40 22.07
C ASP A 743 22.18 -35.46 22.69
N PHE A 744 21.34 -36.05 21.85
CA PHE A 744 20.45 -37.15 22.20
C PHE A 744 20.95 -38.46 21.60
N TYR A 745 20.60 -39.58 22.23
CA TYR A 745 21.04 -40.91 21.85
C TYR A 745 19.86 -41.88 21.85
N SER A 746 19.82 -42.79 20.89
CA SER A 746 18.95 -43.98 20.91
C SER A 746 19.77 -45.23 21.20
N CYS A 747 19.15 -46.23 21.83
CA CYS A 747 19.73 -47.56 21.98
C CYS A 747 18.58 -48.58 21.92
N ASP A 748 18.50 -49.31 20.81
CA ASP A 748 17.37 -50.18 20.49
C ASP A 748 17.19 -51.28 21.57
N SER A 749 18.29 -51.81 22.10
CA SER A 749 18.29 -52.82 23.18
C SER A 749 17.74 -52.29 24.51
N CYS A 750 18.06 -51.04 24.87
CA CYS A 750 17.51 -50.39 26.07
C CYS A 750 16.04 -50.00 25.88
N PHE A 751 15.67 -49.50 24.71
CA PHE A 751 14.29 -49.17 24.36
C PHE A 751 13.38 -50.41 24.40
N ALA A 752 13.83 -51.54 23.84
CA ALA A 752 13.09 -52.79 23.83
C ALA A 752 12.86 -53.40 25.24
N ARG A 753 13.79 -53.19 26.19
CA ARG A 753 13.64 -53.65 27.59
C ARG A 753 12.69 -52.76 28.43
N GLU A 754 12.41 -51.51 28.04
CA GLU A 754 11.55 -50.58 28.80
C GLU A 754 10.06 -50.60 28.40
N SER A 755 9.65 -51.43 27.43
CA SER A 755 8.27 -51.49 26.90
C SER A 755 7.54 -52.80 27.28
N PRO A 756 6.20 -52.81 27.49
CA PRO A 756 5.21 -51.80 27.05
C PRO A 756 4.69 -50.86 28.16
N SER A 757 5.03 -51.10 29.43
CA SER A 757 4.35 -50.47 30.58
C SER A 757 4.61 -48.97 30.76
N LEU A 758 5.66 -48.43 30.12
CA LEU A 758 6.01 -47.00 30.16
C LEU A 758 5.48 -46.22 28.94
N ILE A 759 4.83 -46.91 27.98
CA ILE A 759 4.09 -46.26 26.90
C ILE A 759 2.65 -46.06 27.39
N THR A 760 2.40 -44.92 28.03
CA THR A 760 1.01 -44.47 28.25
C THR A 760 0.38 -44.11 26.91
N PRO A 761 -0.95 -44.28 26.72
CA PRO A 761 -1.62 -43.94 25.46
C PRO A 761 -1.41 -42.48 25.01
N ASP A 762 -1.12 -41.57 25.96
CA ASP A 762 -0.98 -40.12 25.76
C ASP A 762 0.44 -39.65 25.34
N THR A 763 1.30 -40.53 24.82
CA THR A 763 2.61 -40.09 24.29
C THR A 763 2.52 -39.62 22.84
N ASP A 764 2.17 -38.34 22.64
CA ASP A 764 2.29 -37.65 21.33
C ASP A 764 3.64 -37.92 20.68
N ALA A 765 3.69 -37.95 19.35
CA ALA A 765 4.86 -38.37 18.56
C ALA A 765 6.19 -37.67 18.97
N LYS A 766 6.90 -38.28 19.93
CA LYS A 766 8.19 -37.90 20.48
C LYS A 766 9.18 -39.01 20.13
N ILE A 767 10.33 -38.66 19.58
CA ILE A 767 11.39 -39.65 19.37
C ILE A 767 11.99 -39.96 20.74
N VAL A 768 11.69 -41.16 21.25
CA VAL A 768 12.19 -41.64 22.54
C VAL A 768 13.70 -41.77 22.47
N CYS A 769 14.37 -40.94 23.24
CA CYS A 769 15.83 -40.88 23.29
C CYS A 769 16.31 -40.64 24.72
N TYR A 770 17.62 -40.60 24.89
CA TYR A 770 18.30 -40.39 26.16
C TYR A 770 19.35 -39.28 26.00
N CYS A 771 19.48 -38.39 26.99
CA CYS A 771 20.68 -37.55 27.11
C CYS A 771 21.88 -38.42 27.53
N SER A 772 23.10 -37.90 27.37
CA SER A 772 24.32 -38.67 27.62
C SER A 772 24.39 -39.20 29.06
N THR A 773 24.00 -38.39 30.05
CA THR A 773 23.97 -38.76 31.46
C THR A 773 22.95 -39.86 31.75
N CYS A 774 21.70 -39.72 31.27
CA CYS A 774 20.66 -40.72 31.50
C CYS A 774 20.95 -42.06 30.82
N LEU A 775 21.50 -42.06 29.60
CA LEU A 775 21.89 -43.30 28.93
C LEU A 775 23.04 -44.00 29.67
N SER A 776 24.03 -43.23 30.12
CA SER A 776 25.18 -43.74 30.86
C SER A 776 24.80 -44.33 32.21
N ASN A 777 23.79 -43.77 32.87
CA ASN A 777 23.23 -44.34 34.10
C ASN A 777 22.44 -45.62 33.81
N LEU A 778 21.57 -45.61 32.80
CA LEU A 778 20.81 -46.81 32.39
C LEU A 778 21.74 -47.98 32.02
N HIS A 779 22.81 -47.73 31.27
CA HIS A 779 23.82 -48.75 30.98
C HIS A 779 24.58 -49.21 32.23
N ARG A 780 24.80 -48.35 33.23
CA ARG A 780 25.48 -48.71 34.48
C ARG A 780 24.62 -49.62 35.36
N ASP A 781 23.34 -49.30 35.48
CA ASP A 781 22.38 -50.03 36.32
C ASP A 781 22.10 -51.45 35.76
N LEU A 782 22.25 -51.64 34.46
CA LEU A 782 22.07 -52.94 33.77
C LEU A 782 23.23 -53.95 33.97
N GLY A 783 24.36 -53.53 34.57
CA GLY A 783 25.45 -54.45 34.94
C GLY A 783 26.22 -55.10 33.77
N LYS A 784 27.06 -56.09 34.10
CA LYS A 784 28.06 -56.69 33.18
C LYS A 784 27.50 -57.67 32.13
N GLU A 785 26.23 -57.55 31.72
CA GLU A 785 25.69 -58.22 30.51
C GLU A 785 26.06 -57.47 29.20
N LEU A 786 26.78 -56.35 29.32
CA LEU A 786 27.16 -55.44 28.24
C LEU A 786 28.26 -56.00 27.32
N ILE A 787 27.87 -56.67 26.23
CA ILE A 787 28.76 -56.85 25.06
C ILE A 787 28.17 -56.23 23.77
N ASN A 788 26.84 -56.12 23.62
CA ASN A 788 26.20 -55.74 22.33
C ASN A 788 25.23 -54.54 22.38
N HIS A 789 25.33 -53.63 23.36
CA HIS A 789 24.49 -52.43 23.40
C HIS A 789 25.03 -51.31 22.49
N ASN A 790 24.54 -51.25 21.24
CA ASN A 790 24.90 -50.20 20.30
C ASN A 790 24.07 -48.93 20.52
N ALA A 791 24.61 -47.98 21.28
CA ALA A 791 24.08 -46.63 21.38
C ALA A 791 24.40 -45.81 20.11
N ARG A 792 23.38 -45.25 19.47
CA ARG A 792 23.51 -44.36 18.31
C ARG A 792 23.25 -42.92 18.75
N ARG A 793 24.19 -42.01 18.46
CA ARG A 793 23.95 -40.56 18.61
C ARG A 793 22.94 -40.13 17.56
N ILE A 794 21.94 -39.35 17.97
CA ILE A 794 20.96 -38.69 17.10
C ILE A 794 21.52 -37.28 16.82
N PRO A 795 22.07 -37.01 15.63
CA PRO A 795 22.55 -35.68 15.30
C PRO A 795 21.38 -34.70 15.14
N VAL A 796 21.45 -33.55 15.82
CA VAL A 796 20.55 -32.43 15.54
C VAL A 796 21.09 -31.67 14.33
N GLU A 797 20.66 -32.08 13.15
CA GLU A 797 21.01 -31.38 11.92
C GLU A 797 20.29 -30.02 11.85
N LYS A 798 21.07 -28.96 11.63
CA LYS A 798 20.58 -27.59 11.41
C LYS A 798 20.70 -27.25 9.94
N HIS A 799 19.58 -27.20 9.26
CA HIS A 799 19.49 -26.87 7.85
C HIS A 799 19.21 -25.38 7.69
N LYS A 800 19.88 -24.74 6.74
CA LYS A 800 19.75 -23.30 6.50
C LYS A 800 19.09 -23.05 5.16
N LEU A 801 17.90 -22.45 5.21
CA LEU A 801 17.24 -21.91 4.04
C LEU A 801 17.66 -20.44 3.87
N ASN A 802 18.12 -20.07 2.68
CA ASN A 802 18.51 -18.70 2.34
C ASN A 802 17.34 -17.95 1.72
N LEU A 803 17.14 -16.69 2.10
CA LEU A 803 16.21 -15.82 1.39
C LEU A 803 16.73 -15.58 -0.04
N PHE A 804 15.89 -15.83 -1.04
CA PHE A 804 16.20 -15.57 -2.46
C PHE A 804 15.15 -14.70 -3.16
N ALA A 805 13.93 -14.56 -2.63
CA ALA A 805 12.98 -13.57 -3.13
C ALA A 805 12.05 -13.01 -2.04
N VAL A 806 11.58 -11.78 -2.23
CA VAL A 806 10.54 -11.12 -1.44
C VAL A 806 9.52 -10.48 -2.37
N LEU A 807 8.28 -10.94 -2.32
CA LEU A 807 7.16 -10.34 -3.04
C LEU A 807 6.48 -9.31 -2.14
N CYS A 808 6.38 -8.07 -2.63
CA CYS A 808 5.81 -6.93 -1.91
C CYS A 808 4.52 -6.47 -2.59
N ILE A 809 3.53 -6.04 -1.80
CA ILE A 809 2.25 -5.49 -2.29
C ILE A 809 1.96 -4.14 -1.63
N GLU A 810 1.88 -3.09 -2.46
CA GLU A 810 1.34 -1.79 -2.05
C GLU A 810 -0.09 -1.67 -2.60
N VAL A 811 -1.06 -1.81 -1.71
CA VAL A 811 -2.51 -1.76 -1.96
C VAL A 811 -3.02 -2.87 -2.91
N ALA A 812 -2.68 -2.79 -4.19
CA ALA A 812 -3.02 -3.77 -5.23
C ALA A 812 -1.89 -3.99 -6.26
N HIS A 813 -0.74 -3.30 -6.13
CA HIS A 813 0.38 -3.45 -7.06
C HIS A 813 1.50 -4.32 -6.47
N TYR A 814 1.77 -5.45 -7.13
CA TYR A 814 2.80 -6.42 -6.74
C TYR A 814 4.14 -6.13 -7.43
N VAL A 815 5.21 -6.13 -6.63
CA VAL A 815 6.61 -5.97 -7.10
C VAL A 815 7.51 -6.97 -6.39
N ALA A 816 8.59 -7.39 -7.04
CA ALA A 816 9.48 -8.43 -6.52
C ALA A 816 10.88 -7.88 -6.22
N PHE A 817 11.47 -8.34 -5.12
CA PHE A 817 12.90 -8.34 -4.90
C PHE A 817 13.41 -9.76 -5.11
N VAL A 818 14.43 -9.96 -5.94
CA VAL A 818 15.02 -11.29 -6.21
C VAL A 818 16.53 -11.25 -6.10
N LYS A 819 17.11 -12.36 -5.62
CA LYS A 819 18.54 -12.56 -5.49
C LYS A 819 19.07 -13.23 -6.76
N CYS A 820 20.07 -12.62 -7.37
CA CYS A 820 20.74 -13.11 -8.57
C CYS A 820 22.19 -13.47 -8.24
N GLN A 821 22.73 -14.51 -8.87
CA GLN A 821 24.16 -14.82 -8.79
C GLN A 821 24.94 -13.92 -9.76
N LYS A 822 25.92 -13.19 -9.22
CA LYS A 822 26.76 -12.25 -9.97
C LYS A 822 28.06 -12.91 -10.43
N GLN A 823 28.72 -13.61 -9.52
CA GLN A 823 29.94 -14.41 -9.73
C GLN A 823 29.94 -15.59 -8.75
N GLN A 824 30.97 -16.43 -8.79
CA GLN A 824 31.14 -17.50 -7.80
C GLN A 824 31.14 -16.91 -6.37
N ASP A 825 30.24 -17.41 -5.52
CA ASP A 825 29.96 -16.96 -4.15
C ASP A 825 29.60 -15.47 -3.95
N GLN A 826 29.30 -14.73 -5.03
CA GLN A 826 28.80 -13.35 -4.96
C GLN A 826 27.39 -13.22 -5.53
N HIS A 827 26.50 -12.61 -4.75
CA HIS A 827 25.12 -12.35 -5.12
C HIS A 827 24.83 -10.84 -5.22
N GLU A 828 23.88 -10.47 -6.06
CA GLU A 828 23.28 -9.13 -6.09
C GLU A 828 21.75 -9.21 -6.01
N TRP A 829 21.13 -8.18 -5.45
CA TRP A 829 19.67 -8.08 -5.37
C TRP A 829 19.12 -7.21 -6.49
N LEU A 830 18.02 -7.64 -7.07
CA LEU A 830 17.30 -6.98 -8.15
C LEU A 830 15.88 -6.63 -7.70
N PHE A 831 15.35 -5.53 -8.21
CA PHE A 831 13.96 -5.12 -8.10
C PHE A 831 13.28 -5.34 -9.45
N PHE A 832 12.06 -5.88 -9.44
CA PHE A 832 11.23 -6.08 -10.62
C PHE A 832 9.83 -5.51 -10.43
N ASP A 833 9.38 -4.76 -11.44
CA ASP A 833 8.03 -4.24 -11.58
C ASP A 833 7.53 -4.49 -13.00
N SER A 834 6.42 -5.23 -13.16
CA SER A 834 5.87 -5.59 -14.47
C SER A 834 5.13 -4.43 -15.18
N MET A 835 4.85 -3.34 -14.47
CA MET A 835 4.06 -2.19 -14.93
C MET A 835 4.75 -0.85 -14.62
N SER A 836 6.09 -0.83 -14.56
CA SER A 836 6.90 0.30 -14.11
C SER A 836 6.67 1.62 -14.89
N ASP A 837 6.30 1.55 -16.17
CA ASP A 837 6.00 2.70 -17.02
C ASP A 837 5.01 2.28 -18.14
N ARG A 838 4.49 3.24 -18.94
CA ARG A 838 3.54 2.96 -20.04
C ARG A 838 3.81 3.77 -21.30
N ILE A 839 3.74 3.10 -22.45
CA ILE A 839 3.71 3.72 -23.78
C ILE A 839 2.25 3.93 -24.19
N HIS A 840 1.89 5.17 -24.52
CA HIS A 840 0.58 5.59 -25.06
C HIS A 840 -0.64 4.99 -24.33
N ASN A 841 -0.57 4.88 -22.98
CA ASN A 841 -1.58 4.28 -22.10
C ASN A 841 -1.95 2.79 -22.33
N GLU A 842 -1.59 2.18 -23.47
CA GLU A 842 -1.96 0.80 -23.84
C GLU A 842 -0.91 -0.26 -23.46
N LYS A 843 0.40 0.09 -23.56
CA LYS A 843 1.49 -0.89 -23.37
C LYS A 843 2.30 -0.62 -22.11
N ASN A 844 2.38 -1.61 -21.22
CA ASN A 844 3.22 -1.56 -20.01
C ASN A 844 4.70 -1.81 -20.38
N ILE A 845 5.60 -1.12 -19.70
CA ILE A 845 7.05 -1.33 -19.78
C ILE A 845 7.49 -1.94 -18.44
N PRO A 846 7.96 -3.19 -18.41
CA PRO A 846 8.52 -3.77 -17.20
C PRO A 846 9.95 -3.27 -16.98
N LEU A 847 10.36 -3.18 -15.72
CA LEU A 847 11.68 -2.76 -15.29
C LEU A 847 12.30 -3.83 -14.40
N VAL A 848 13.56 -4.18 -14.67
CA VAL A 848 14.43 -4.90 -13.73
C VAL A 848 15.65 -4.02 -13.44
N ASP A 849 15.88 -3.68 -12.18
CA ASP A 849 16.98 -2.80 -11.78
C ASP A 849 17.69 -3.28 -10.50
N ARG A 850 18.91 -2.80 -10.25
CA ARG A 850 19.75 -3.22 -9.13
C ARG A 850 19.30 -2.62 -7.79
N VAL A 851 19.52 -3.36 -6.72
CA VAL A 851 19.30 -2.94 -5.33
C VAL A 851 20.57 -3.22 -4.51
N PRO A 852 21.65 -2.43 -4.70
CA PRO A 852 22.96 -2.73 -4.11
C PRO A 852 22.95 -2.69 -2.57
N ASP A 853 22.08 -1.86 -1.98
CA ASP A 853 22.01 -1.68 -0.52
C ASP A 853 21.09 -2.68 0.20
N PHE A 854 20.45 -3.63 -0.49
CA PHE A 854 19.47 -4.56 0.09
C PHE A 854 19.99 -5.29 1.35
N GLU A 855 21.18 -5.90 1.25
CA GLU A 855 21.82 -6.62 2.35
C GLU A 855 22.17 -5.69 3.53
N LYS A 856 22.60 -4.47 3.22
CA LYS A 856 22.93 -3.42 4.20
C LYS A 856 21.69 -2.93 4.94
N TRP A 857 20.56 -2.82 4.25
CA TRP A 857 19.27 -2.46 4.86
C TRP A 857 18.81 -3.52 5.86
N ILE A 858 18.87 -4.80 5.50
CA ILE A 858 18.50 -5.90 6.42
C ILE A 858 19.43 -5.92 7.65
N GLU A 859 20.74 -5.71 7.44
CA GLU A 859 21.69 -5.64 8.55
C GLU A 859 21.44 -4.46 9.51
N THR A 860 20.99 -3.32 8.99
CA THR A 860 20.72 -2.12 9.80
C THR A 860 19.35 -2.15 10.48
N ALA A 861 18.33 -2.75 9.85
CA ALA A 861 16.96 -2.79 10.38
C ALA A 861 16.82 -3.42 11.78
N GLY A 862 17.68 -4.38 12.14
CA GLY A 862 17.71 -4.99 13.47
C GLY A 862 18.71 -4.36 14.47
N LYS A 863 19.49 -3.36 14.05
CA LYS A 863 20.59 -2.78 14.84
C LYS A 863 20.43 -1.29 15.13
N ASP A 864 19.88 -0.53 14.18
CA ASP A 864 19.73 0.91 14.29
C ASP A 864 18.31 1.29 14.73
N LYS A 865 18.20 1.83 15.94
CA LYS A 865 16.95 2.34 16.53
C LYS A 865 16.31 3.49 15.73
N TYR A 866 17.05 4.14 14.83
CA TYR A 866 16.54 5.19 13.95
C TYR A 866 16.10 4.68 12.58
N PHE A 867 16.35 3.42 12.22
CA PHE A 867 16.03 2.87 10.90
C PHE A 867 14.53 2.95 10.55
N PHE A 868 13.65 2.51 11.45
CA PHE A 868 12.20 2.61 11.24
C PHE A 868 11.65 4.04 11.39
N PRO A 869 12.12 4.88 12.35
CA PRO A 869 11.84 6.31 12.34
C PRO A 869 12.21 7.04 11.03
N ASP A 870 13.36 6.72 10.43
CA ASP A 870 13.78 7.26 9.12
C ASP A 870 12.81 6.82 8.01
N LEU A 871 12.35 5.56 8.02
CA LEU A 871 11.31 5.08 7.10
C LEU A 871 9.93 5.72 7.34
N ASP A 872 9.58 6.06 8.58
CA ASP A 872 8.37 6.81 8.92
C ASP A 872 8.43 8.25 8.41
N ASP A 873 9.59 8.91 8.55
CA ASP A 873 9.78 10.28 8.09
C ASP A 873 9.88 10.36 6.56
N LEU A 874 10.55 9.39 5.92
CA LEU A 874 10.51 9.17 4.47
C LEU A 874 9.07 9.00 3.97
N ARG A 875 8.25 8.19 4.64
CA ARG A 875 6.84 8.00 4.26
C ARG A 875 6.05 9.31 4.32
N LYS A 876 6.19 10.09 5.40
CA LYS A 876 5.50 11.39 5.56
C LYS A 876 5.95 12.39 4.50
N GLN A 877 7.26 12.49 4.27
CA GLN A 877 7.83 13.46 3.34
C GLN A 877 7.65 13.07 1.87
N ALA A 878 7.42 11.79 1.55
CA ALA A 878 7.12 11.32 0.19
C ALA A 878 5.77 11.83 -0.39
N ARG A 879 4.95 12.47 0.46
CA ARG A 879 3.80 13.30 0.04
C ARG A 879 4.30 14.53 -0.76
N PRO A 880 3.46 15.25 -1.54
CA PRO A 880 3.91 15.94 -2.76
C PRO A 880 4.71 17.25 -2.59
N SER A 881 5.24 17.53 -1.39
CA SER A 881 6.02 18.73 -1.04
C SER A 881 7.55 18.54 -1.20
N SER A 882 8.06 19.05 -2.33
CA SER A 882 9.42 19.57 -2.54
C SER A 882 10.68 18.67 -2.45
N GLN A 883 10.67 17.47 -1.86
CA GLN A 883 11.90 16.64 -1.80
C GLN A 883 11.87 15.48 -2.82
N LYS A 884 12.94 15.33 -3.61
CA LYS A 884 13.14 14.19 -4.52
C LYS A 884 13.85 13.07 -3.76
N PHE A 885 13.09 12.15 -3.18
CA PHE A 885 13.64 10.89 -2.65
C PHE A 885 14.27 10.07 -3.77
N SER A 886 15.32 9.32 -3.44
CA SER A 886 15.90 8.39 -4.41
C SER A 886 14.94 7.21 -4.62
N GLU A 887 15.01 6.57 -5.79
CA GLU A 887 14.27 5.32 -6.02
C GLU A 887 14.69 4.24 -5.03
N ASN A 888 15.94 4.27 -4.57
CA ASN A 888 16.51 3.35 -3.60
C ASN A 888 15.81 3.50 -2.22
N ASP A 889 15.48 4.71 -1.79
CA ASP A 889 14.71 4.96 -0.56
C ASP A 889 13.27 4.41 -0.66
N MET A 890 12.63 4.58 -1.81
CA MET A 890 11.30 4.02 -2.06
C MET A 890 11.32 2.48 -2.11
N ARG A 891 12.36 1.88 -2.70
CA ARG A 891 12.59 0.43 -2.68
C ARG A 891 12.85 -0.08 -1.26
N ARG A 892 13.62 0.66 -0.44
CA ARG A 892 13.81 0.36 0.99
C ARG A 892 12.47 0.36 1.72
N LEU A 893 11.64 1.39 1.54
CA LEU A 893 10.31 1.46 2.16
C LEU A 893 9.40 0.30 1.71
N ARG A 894 9.35 0.00 0.40
CA ARG A 894 8.60 -1.15 -0.16
C ARG A 894 9.00 -2.47 0.49
N LEU A 895 10.30 -2.73 0.65
CA LEU A 895 10.80 -3.99 1.21
C LEU A 895 10.27 -4.26 2.64
N PHE A 896 10.50 -3.34 3.57
CA PHE A 896 10.14 -3.56 4.99
C PHE A 896 8.67 -3.32 5.29
N ARG A 897 8.02 -2.37 4.60
CA ARG A 897 6.62 -2.02 4.87
C ARG A 897 5.66 -2.95 4.13
N ASP A 898 5.95 -3.25 2.86
CA ASP A 898 4.99 -3.84 1.93
C ASP A 898 5.27 -5.32 1.59
N GLY A 899 6.36 -5.91 2.12
CA GLY A 899 6.66 -7.34 2.02
C GLY A 899 5.50 -8.24 2.47
N ALA A 900 5.19 -9.25 1.66
CA ALA A 900 4.03 -10.13 1.84
C ALA A 900 4.37 -11.62 1.75
N PHE A 901 5.19 -12.02 0.77
CA PHE A 901 5.67 -13.39 0.63
C PHE A 901 7.19 -13.41 0.65
N PHE A 902 7.76 -14.31 1.43
CA PHE A 902 9.21 -14.44 1.64
C PHE A 902 9.63 -15.84 1.21
N PHE A 903 10.46 -15.93 0.17
CA PHE A 903 10.86 -17.18 -0.47
C PHE A 903 12.26 -17.56 0.00
N TYR A 904 12.36 -18.76 0.56
CA TYR A 904 13.59 -19.32 1.10
C TYR A 904 13.95 -20.63 0.39
N GLU A 905 15.21 -20.85 0.04
CA GLU A 905 15.69 -22.08 -0.62
C GLU A 905 16.81 -22.76 0.17
N ASN A 906 16.87 -24.09 0.14
CA ASN A 906 17.91 -24.84 0.85
C ASN A 906 19.26 -24.71 0.14
N SER A 907 20.26 -24.21 0.89
CA SER A 907 21.66 -24.07 0.46
C SER A 907 22.22 -25.31 -0.26
N SER A 908 21.79 -26.50 0.18
CA SER A 908 22.32 -27.80 -0.28
C SER A 908 21.64 -28.36 -1.54
N VAL A 909 20.60 -27.68 -2.06
CA VAL A 909 19.83 -28.15 -3.25
C VAL A 909 20.33 -27.49 -4.54
N ASN A 910 21.14 -26.43 -4.44
CA ASN A 910 21.96 -25.98 -5.57
C ASN A 910 23.18 -26.92 -5.72
N TYR A 911 23.42 -27.40 -6.95
CA TYR A 911 24.52 -28.28 -7.40
C TYR A 911 24.33 -29.82 -7.38
N GLN A 912 23.12 -30.34 -7.62
CA GLN A 912 22.93 -31.65 -8.26
C GLN A 912 21.87 -31.58 -9.37
#